data_AF-A0A956BY49-F1
#
_entry.id   AF-A0A956BY49-F1
#
_cell.length_a   1.000
_cell.length_b   1.000
_cell.length_c   1.000
_cell.angle_alpha   90.00
_cell.angle_beta   90.00
_cell.angle_gamma   90.00
#
_symmetry.space_group_name_H-M   'P 1'
#
loop_
_entity.id
_entity.type
_entity.pdbx_description
1 polymer ?
#
loop_
_entity_poly.entity_id
_entity_poly.type
_entity_poly.pdbx_seq_one_letter_code
_entity_poly.pdbx_strand_id
1 'polypeptide(L)'
;YAVGQGATLLIQTVRRGEADPPPNRLTLNRDLWLDFDGDGFTARDRIGAQMHRDWRLDLLAGDLGHADVNGQDVLITTSKDGAGFEVREGSITALAEWRLPRGGDLPAVGWSEDVQSLAMNLHLPPGWSLFAASGVDDVPGTWVSEWDLYDFFYVLILTLAAWRLFSWRWALVVFLALGLMENELDAPLAVWSALFLVTALLRVLPGKGRWRALIRVGWWLSAGVLVLQAVPFAASQVTHALYPQIQGPTDDRMLGESKVLLEEGGMAPTAAPMAPDVSPVSPSSDEEVAEESFANDSVAPSAKVQQESYGKDLYMRKGARALGVVDARSALQVQDPNSVIQTGPGVPTWSWRSWPLQWRGPVAKDHTLRLFLVSPSMNRFLTACRILFLILFAWMFVRARPRAAAPPAATHGGSVAAGVIALAVCGLWGVGQASPVRAQAMPSPEILQELRERLASDPPCLPTCATMASADIRLQGDRMVIEAVVDASAQVSVPLPGPVHRWSASDVALDGRSTYGLRTGSLGFMEARVPPGRHRLRLSGPVPPSGKLTLDFALVPQRVSVDAPGWLVDGIRTNGHVESSIQLQRMLQDKPDGSASAPEGASVSEVPAWFRVTRLIQLGVTWTVETTVRRMTPVGNPAVVRVPVLAGESIMADAIEIRDGQAIVTFPRDAEFMTWSSTLPVEPEIRLGPNAAGSFNETWHVECGPIWSCTTSGLPPTRHLRDGAWAPAFDPWPGEKLVVRVTKPKPAQGASTTVEGASLDLSPGVRRLEATLGAEVRTSQGGTHVWMLPEGAKLERLEVNGTPVPVRQDGRKVTTNLSPGPNQVTMGWQEHTGMGAFFQAPSVHLGGAAVNAEVKMHLPSDRWLLWVDGSTWGPAVLFWPYLLLVLLAAFLLSRSTWSPLRLPVWVGLALGLTQTHFIVALLVVGWFFAIEYRRRVPNLPPLLFDLRQVALLGYTVIALAGFYSAIHMGLLVQPDMQVEGPGSSSDTLLWYVDRVDGYLPRPWILSAPLWVWRVGMLLWSLWVAWYLIGWIRMAYGAYVEGGHWRRLQRPTKPRPVAGEGPPPAP
;
A
#
# COMPACT_ATOMS: atom_id res chain seq x y z
N TYR A 1 -10.47 54.79 -22.27
CA TYR A 1 -11.72 55.55 -22.44
C TYR A 1 -11.35 56.94 -22.92
N ALA A 2 -11.78 57.34 -24.12
CA ALA A 2 -11.63 58.73 -24.56
C ALA A 2 -12.79 59.54 -23.97
N VAL A 3 -12.48 60.47 -23.08
CA VAL A 3 -13.48 61.35 -22.46
C VAL A 3 -13.32 62.72 -23.13
N GLY A 4 -14.40 63.23 -23.73
CA GLY A 4 -14.38 64.55 -24.36
C GLY A 4 -14.07 65.65 -23.33
N GLN A 5 -13.44 66.73 -23.78
CA GLN A 5 -13.14 67.86 -22.91
C GLN A 5 -14.43 68.42 -22.30
N GLY A 6 -14.51 68.44 -20.96
CA GLY A 6 -15.71 68.87 -20.22
C GLY A 6 -16.73 67.75 -19.89
N ALA A 7 -16.52 66.51 -20.36
CA ALA A 7 -17.38 65.38 -20.00
C ALA A 7 -16.98 64.77 -18.64
N THR A 8 -17.98 64.34 -17.86
CA THR A 8 -17.77 63.73 -16.55
C THR A 8 -17.67 62.21 -16.66
N LEU A 9 -16.54 61.63 -16.24
CA LEU A 9 -16.40 60.18 -16.06
C LEU A 9 -16.80 59.81 -14.63
N LEU A 10 -17.92 59.12 -14.47
CA LEU A 10 -18.34 58.60 -13.18
C LEU A 10 -17.81 57.16 -13.01
N ILE A 11 -16.96 56.94 -12.02
CA ILE A 11 -16.46 55.61 -11.65
C ILE A 11 -17.19 55.19 -10.37
N GLN A 12 -17.97 54.12 -10.43
CA GLN A 12 -18.64 53.53 -9.27
C GLN A 12 -18.03 52.18 -8.92
N THR A 13 -17.90 51.91 -7.63
CA THR A 13 -17.34 50.67 -7.09
C THR A 13 -18.45 49.65 -6.87
N VAL A 14 -18.43 48.56 -7.64
CA VAL A 14 -19.42 47.47 -7.52
C VAL A 14 -18.96 46.41 -6.51
N ARG A 15 -17.66 46.09 -6.48
CA ARG A 15 -17.05 45.13 -5.56
C ARG A 15 -15.64 45.61 -5.20
N ARG A 16 -15.25 45.46 -3.93
CA ARG A 16 -13.89 45.75 -3.43
C ARG A 16 -13.18 44.42 -3.15
N GLY A 17 -12.11 44.15 -3.89
CA GLY A 17 -11.30 42.95 -3.72
C GLY A 17 -12.04 41.61 -3.87
N GLU A 18 -11.41 40.55 -3.39
CA GLU A 18 -11.90 39.18 -3.33
C GLU A 18 -12.29 38.84 -1.88
N ALA A 19 -13.38 39.46 -1.40
CA ALA A 19 -13.84 39.31 -0.02
C ALA A 19 -14.17 37.86 0.38
N ASP A 20 -14.85 37.12 -0.50
CA ASP A 20 -15.22 35.71 -0.30
C ASP A 20 -14.53 34.81 -1.34
N PRO A 21 -13.38 34.18 -1.01
CA PRO A 21 -12.78 33.14 -1.84
C PRO A 21 -13.63 31.85 -1.84
N PRO A 22 -13.45 30.96 -2.83
CA PRO A 22 -14.13 29.66 -2.86
C PRO A 22 -13.75 28.79 -1.63
N PRO A 23 -14.57 27.77 -1.30
CA PRO A 23 -14.24 26.83 -0.23
C PRO A 23 -12.99 25.99 -0.57
N ASN A 24 -12.31 25.54 0.47
CA ASN A 24 -11.18 24.62 0.36
C ASN A 24 -11.61 23.28 -0.27
N ARG A 25 -10.67 22.61 -0.94
CA ARG A 25 -10.90 21.27 -1.52
C ARG A 25 -9.87 20.28 -1.00
N LEU A 26 -10.31 19.27 -0.27
CA LEU A 26 -9.50 18.22 0.32
C LEU A 26 -9.86 16.83 -0.22
N THR A 27 -8.84 16.02 -0.47
CA THR A 27 -8.95 14.57 -0.63
C THR A 27 -8.30 13.90 0.58
N LEU A 28 -8.95 12.88 1.13
CA LEU A 28 -8.48 12.18 2.32
C LEU A 28 -8.40 10.67 2.06
N ASN A 29 -7.22 10.11 2.24
CA ASN A 29 -7.00 8.67 2.29
C ASN A 29 -6.46 8.28 3.67
N ARG A 30 -7.22 7.47 4.40
CA ARG A 30 -6.93 7.08 5.78
C ARG A 30 -6.57 5.61 5.87
N ASP A 31 -5.42 5.29 6.44
CA ASP A 31 -5.18 3.95 6.99
C ASP A 31 -5.53 3.96 8.49
N LEU A 32 -6.35 3.00 8.92
CA LEU A 32 -6.85 2.91 10.30
C LEU A 32 -6.54 1.52 10.87
N TRP A 33 -5.66 1.44 11.86
CA TRP A 33 -5.31 0.20 12.55
C TRP A 33 -6.04 0.09 13.88
N LEU A 34 -6.73 -1.03 14.11
CA LEU A 34 -7.21 -1.39 15.45
C LEU A 34 -6.04 -1.95 16.27
N ASP A 35 -5.87 -1.44 17.49
CA ASP A 35 -4.87 -1.97 18.43
C ASP A 35 -5.20 -3.45 18.78
N PHE A 36 -4.20 -4.27 19.14
CA PHE A 36 -4.40 -5.72 19.36
C PHE A 36 -5.37 -6.05 20.51
N ASP A 37 -5.40 -5.21 21.54
CA ASP A 37 -6.34 -5.29 22.65
C ASP A 37 -7.77 -4.84 22.27
N GLY A 38 -7.90 -4.08 21.18
CA GLY A 38 -9.16 -3.52 20.70
C GLY A 38 -9.61 -2.26 21.44
N ASP A 39 -8.73 -1.60 22.21
CA ASP A 39 -9.09 -0.45 23.03
C ASP A 39 -8.95 0.90 22.30
N GLY A 40 -8.22 0.94 21.17
CA GLY A 40 -7.99 2.16 20.41
C GLY A 40 -7.70 1.93 18.93
N PHE A 41 -7.62 3.04 18.21
CA PHE A 41 -7.21 3.10 16.82
C PHE A 41 -5.98 4.00 16.66
N THR A 42 -5.08 3.60 15.75
CA THR A 42 -4.07 4.48 15.18
C THR A 42 -4.49 4.82 13.75
N ALA A 43 -4.46 6.10 13.40
CA ALA A 43 -4.79 6.57 12.06
C ALA A 43 -3.59 7.26 11.42
N ARG A 44 -3.42 7.01 10.12
CA ARG A 44 -2.51 7.76 9.25
C ARG A 44 -3.31 8.32 8.09
N ASP A 45 -3.36 9.64 8.02
CA ASP A 45 -4.09 10.38 7.01
C ASP A 45 -3.12 10.92 5.97
N ARG A 46 -3.42 10.68 4.69
CA ARG A 46 -2.81 11.37 3.56
C ARG A 46 -3.83 12.35 3.00
N ILE A 47 -3.52 13.63 3.09
CA ILE A 47 -4.41 14.73 2.75
C ILE A 47 -3.84 15.47 1.55
N GLY A 48 -4.57 15.51 0.43
CA GLY A 48 -4.28 16.43 -0.66
C GLY A 48 -5.23 17.62 -0.55
N ALA A 49 -4.72 18.85 -0.45
CA ALA A 49 -5.58 20.02 -0.27
C ALA A 49 -5.27 21.16 -1.25
N GLN A 50 -6.31 21.79 -1.79
CA GLN A 50 -6.29 23.09 -2.43
C GLN A 50 -6.90 24.12 -1.48
N MET A 51 -6.05 24.95 -0.89
CA MET A 51 -6.42 25.97 0.10
C MET A 51 -6.72 27.29 -0.61
N HIS A 52 -7.87 27.86 -0.26
CA HIS A 52 -8.39 29.14 -0.78
C HIS A 52 -8.73 30.11 0.34
N ARG A 53 -9.12 29.58 1.51
CA ARG A 53 -9.40 30.28 2.76
C ARG A 53 -8.90 29.45 3.93
N ASP A 54 -9.06 29.96 5.14
CA ASP A 54 -8.86 29.19 6.38
C ASP A 54 -7.54 28.41 6.35
N TRP A 55 -6.43 29.14 6.49
CA TRP A 55 -5.06 28.70 6.23
C TRP A 55 -4.49 27.78 7.34
N ARG A 56 -5.32 26.90 7.86
CA ARG A 56 -5.04 26.00 8.98
C ARG A 56 -5.94 24.78 8.87
N LEU A 57 -5.40 23.60 9.15
CA LEU A 57 -6.17 22.36 9.25
C LEU A 57 -6.12 21.86 10.70
N ASP A 58 -7.30 21.73 11.31
CA ASP A 58 -7.45 21.24 12.68
C ASP A 58 -8.10 19.85 12.70
N LEU A 59 -7.55 18.95 13.51
CA LEU A 59 -8.18 17.66 13.83
C LEU A 59 -9.24 17.91 14.92
N LEU A 60 -10.49 17.59 14.60
CA LEU A 60 -11.66 17.83 15.46
C LEU A 60 -11.91 16.70 16.45
N ALA A 61 -11.38 15.49 16.19
CA ALA A 61 -11.60 14.32 17.02
C ALA A 61 -10.37 13.41 17.03
N GLY A 62 -9.88 13.10 18.23
CA GLY A 62 -8.65 12.33 18.45
C GLY A 62 -7.45 13.20 18.82
N ASP A 63 -6.33 12.54 19.10
CA ASP A 63 -5.09 13.17 19.54
C ASP A 63 -4.09 13.18 18.38
N LEU A 64 -3.89 14.36 17.78
CA LEU A 64 -2.91 14.57 16.71
C LEU A 64 -1.49 14.52 17.27
N GLY A 65 -0.70 13.53 16.85
CA GLY A 65 0.63 13.30 17.40
C GLY A 65 1.77 13.67 16.45
N HIS A 66 1.55 13.64 15.13
CA HIS A 66 2.52 14.06 14.12
C HIS A 66 1.82 14.63 12.90
N ALA A 67 2.46 15.61 12.26
CA ALA A 67 2.02 16.16 10.99
C ALA A 67 3.25 16.53 10.14
N ASP A 68 3.15 16.25 8.86
CA ASP A 68 4.10 16.60 7.81
C ASP A 68 3.35 17.36 6.72
N VAL A 69 3.93 18.44 6.20
CA VAL A 69 3.38 19.20 5.07
C VAL A 69 4.45 19.31 4.00
N ASN A 70 4.14 18.78 2.81
CA ASN A 70 5.03 18.74 1.65
C ASN A 70 6.40 18.09 1.95
N GLY A 71 6.45 17.07 2.82
CA GLY A 71 7.68 16.34 3.18
C GLY A 71 8.53 17.03 4.24
N GLN A 72 7.95 18.01 4.97
CA GLN A 72 8.57 18.62 6.14
C GLN A 72 7.68 18.45 7.38
N ASP A 73 8.23 17.86 8.44
CA ASP A 73 7.58 17.76 9.76
C ASP A 73 7.19 19.17 10.26
N VAL A 74 5.94 19.37 10.67
CA VAL A 74 5.41 20.66 11.16
C VAL A 74 5.03 20.63 12.63
N LEU A 75 5.21 21.77 13.31
CA LEU A 75 4.77 21.94 14.69
C LEU A 75 3.24 21.88 14.79
N ILE A 76 2.73 20.93 15.58
CA ILE A 76 1.31 20.89 15.92
C ILE A 76 1.05 21.93 17.01
N THR A 77 0.02 22.73 16.78
CA THR A 77 -0.40 23.84 17.63
C THR A 77 -1.88 23.69 17.97
N THR A 78 -2.31 24.32 19.07
CA THR A 78 -3.69 24.26 19.55
C THR A 78 -4.45 25.53 19.18
N SER A 79 -5.68 25.35 18.70
CA SER A 79 -6.67 26.39 18.41
C SER A 79 -7.88 26.25 19.35
N LYS A 80 -8.95 27.02 19.11
CA LYS A 80 -10.23 26.83 19.82
C LYS A 80 -10.95 25.56 19.39
N ASP A 81 -10.70 25.11 18.17
CA ASP A 81 -11.44 24.02 17.51
C ASP A 81 -10.73 22.67 17.68
N GLY A 82 -9.41 22.66 17.88
CA GLY A 82 -8.64 21.43 18.11
C GLY A 82 -7.12 21.63 18.01
N ALA A 83 -6.39 20.51 17.91
CA ALA A 83 -4.98 20.51 17.57
C ALA A 83 -4.82 20.40 16.05
N GLY A 84 -3.84 21.11 15.49
CA GLY A 84 -3.66 21.18 14.04
C GLY A 84 -2.40 21.95 13.64
N PHE A 85 -2.29 22.25 12.36
CA PHE A 85 -1.10 22.89 11.79
C PHE A 85 -1.46 23.99 10.79
N GLU A 86 -0.57 24.98 10.71
CA GLU A 86 -0.70 26.13 9.83
C GLU A 86 -0.27 25.77 8.40
N VAL A 87 -1.04 26.21 7.39
CA VAL A 87 -0.78 25.97 5.97
C VAL A 87 -0.50 27.30 5.27
N ARG A 88 0.57 27.40 4.48
CA ARG A 88 0.96 28.64 3.79
C ARG A 88 1.11 28.50 2.28
N GLU A 89 0.73 27.36 1.74
CA GLU A 89 0.70 27.09 0.31
C GLU A 89 -0.73 26.76 -0.12
N GLY A 90 -1.13 27.24 -1.30
CA GLY A 90 -2.45 27.03 -1.87
C GLY A 90 -2.70 25.62 -2.37
N SER A 91 -1.63 24.82 -2.55
CA SER A 91 -1.72 23.39 -2.83
C SER A 91 -0.76 22.67 -1.89
N ILE A 92 -1.25 21.74 -1.10
CA ILE A 92 -0.42 20.95 -0.19
C ILE A 92 -0.71 19.46 -0.29
N THR A 93 0.31 18.67 0.02
CA THR A 93 0.14 17.28 0.45
C THR A 93 0.56 17.23 1.91
N ALA A 94 -0.30 16.73 2.79
CA ALA A 94 0.01 16.56 4.19
C ALA A 94 -0.14 15.09 4.61
N LEU A 95 0.71 14.67 5.53
CA LEU A 95 0.59 13.40 6.24
C LEU A 95 0.34 13.73 7.72
N ALA A 96 -0.64 13.09 8.32
CA ALA A 96 -0.98 13.31 9.72
C ALA A 96 -1.22 11.99 10.44
N GLU A 97 -0.61 11.84 11.62
CA GLU A 97 -0.70 10.62 12.42
C GLU A 97 -1.34 10.95 13.77
N TRP A 98 -2.39 10.22 14.11
CA TRP A 98 -3.20 10.53 15.27
C TRP A 98 -3.84 9.26 15.87
N ARG A 99 -4.28 9.37 17.12
CA ARG A 99 -4.92 8.27 17.85
C ARG A 99 -6.31 8.62 18.33
N LEU A 100 -7.14 7.59 18.48
CA LEU A 100 -8.49 7.72 19.00
C LEU A 100 -8.82 6.50 19.88
N PRO A 101 -9.33 6.68 21.11
CA PRO A 101 -9.85 5.57 21.88
C PRO A 101 -11.08 4.95 21.18
N ARG A 102 -11.33 3.66 21.40
CA ARG A 102 -12.48 3.01 20.77
C ARG A 102 -13.80 3.60 21.31
N GLY A 103 -14.55 4.22 20.40
CA GLY A 103 -15.88 4.77 20.63
C GLY A 103 -16.97 4.03 19.84
N GLY A 104 -18.23 4.40 20.08
CA GLY A 104 -19.37 3.89 19.30
C GLY A 104 -19.46 4.52 17.91
N ASP A 105 -19.27 5.84 17.82
CA ASP A 105 -19.26 6.59 16.57
C ASP A 105 -17.85 7.14 16.32
N LEU A 106 -17.33 6.88 15.12
CA LEU A 106 -16.01 7.29 14.67
C LEU A 106 -16.16 8.44 13.66
N PRO A 107 -15.28 9.45 13.70
CA PRO A 107 -15.29 10.52 12.71
C PRO A 107 -14.83 9.95 11.35
N ALA A 108 -15.68 10.05 10.32
CA ALA A 108 -15.29 9.60 8.98
C ALA A 108 -14.22 10.53 8.40
N VAL A 109 -14.40 11.85 8.54
CA VAL A 109 -13.45 12.87 8.11
C VAL A 109 -12.53 13.29 9.27
N GLY A 110 -13.09 13.83 10.36
CA GLY A 110 -12.32 14.19 11.57
C GLY A 110 -11.49 15.47 11.46
N TRP A 111 -11.46 16.13 10.30
CA TRP A 111 -10.75 17.40 10.07
C TRP A 111 -11.72 18.59 9.99
N SER A 112 -11.21 19.81 10.12
CA SER A 112 -11.99 21.06 10.13
C SER A 112 -12.72 21.40 8.82
N GLU A 113 -12.45 20.66 7.75
CA GLU A 113 -12.91 20.89 6.38
C GLU A 113 -13.68 19.70 5.80
N ASP A 114 -14.61 19.98 4.89
CA ASP A 114 -15.30 18.96 4.11
C ASP A 114 -14.33 18.35 3.06
N VAL A 115 -14.50 17.06 2.75
CA VAL A 115 -13.65 16.35 1.77
C VAL A 115 -14.42 16.00 0.51
N GLN A 116 -13.81 16.19 -0.66
CA GLN A 116 -14.43 15.85 -1.95
C GLN A 116 -14.34 14.36 -2.26
N SER A 117 -13.35 13.67 -1.68
CA SER A 117 -13.23 12.21 -1.73
C SER A 117 -12.65 11.67 -0.44
N LEU A 118 -13.27 10.62 0.08
CA LEU A 118 -12.82 9.89 1.26
C LEU A 118 -12.63 8.41 0.90
N ALA A 119 -11.44 7.90 1.19
CA ALA A 119 -11.16 6.46 1.19
C ALA A 119 -10.51 6.08 2.52
N MET A 120 -10.87 4.91 3.04
CA MET A 120 -10.30 4.43 4.29
C MET A 120 -9.98 2.94 4.18
N ASN A 121 -8.80 2.53 4.63
CA ASN A 121 -8.43 1.13 4.78
C ASN A 121 -8.42 0.78 6.27
N LEU A 122 -9.33 -0.09 6.68
CA LEU A 122 -9.38 -0.60 8.05
C LEU A 122 -8.53 -1.86 8.16
N HIS A 123 -7.47 -1.81 8.97
CA HIS A 123 -6.61 -2.96 9.27
C HIS A 123 -7.06 -3.57 10.60
N LEU A 124 -7.44 -4.85 10.58
CA LEU A 124 -7.80 -5.59 11.81
C LEU A 124 -6.75 -6.65 12.14
N PRO A 125 -6.34 -6.75 13.42
CA PRO A 125 -5.37 -7.73 13.85
C PRO A 125 -5.96 -9.15 13.85
N PRO A 126 -5.13 -10.19 13.90
CA PRO A 126 -5.59 -11.57 13.87
C PRO A 126 -6.72 -11.87 14.85
N GLY A 127 -7.79 -12.49 14.34
CA GLY A 127 -8.94 -12.94 15.11
C GLY A 127 -10.05 -11.91 15.25
N TRP A 128 -9.81 -10.66 14.84
CA TRP A 128 -10.85 -9.67 14.65
C TRP A 128 -11.43 -9.76 13.24
N SER A 129 -12.74 -9.53 13.11
CA SER A 129 -13.42 -9.46 11.82
C SER A 129 -14.47 -8.36 11.80
N LEU A 130 -14.73 -7.81 10.60
CA LEU A 130 -15.75 -6.78 10.38
C LEU A 130 -17.08 -7.44 10.00
N PHE A 131 -18.07 -7.37 10.89
CA PHE A 131 -19.41 -7.91 10.62
C PHE A 131 -20.20 -7.01 9.67
N ALA A 132 -20.18 -5.71 9.93
CA ALA A 132 -20.81 -4.68 9.12
C ALA A 132 -20.19 -3.30 9.44
N ALA A 133 -20.45 -2.33 8.58
CA ALA A 133 -20.16 -0.92 8.84
C ALA A 133 -21.38 -0.07 8.43
N SER A 134 -21.60 1.04 9.12
CA SER A 134 -22.62 2.04 8.76
C SER A 134 -22.01 3.41 8.63
N GLY A 135 -22.63 4.29 7.84
CA GLY A 135 -22.05 5.58 7.48
C GLY A 135 -20.96 5.45 6.41
N VAL A 136 -20.96 4.36 5.65
CA VAL A 136 -20.07 4.07 4.52
C VAL A 136 -20.94 3.57 3.37
N ASP A 137 -20.61 3.90 2.13
CA ASP A 137 -21.44 3.53 0.97
C ASP A 137 -21.11 2.14 0.43
N ASP A 138 -19.84 1.73 0.50
CA ASP A 138 -19.39 0.41 0.06
C ASP A 138 -18.28 -0.13 0.97
N VAL A 139 -18.45 -1.37 1.43
CA VAL A 139 -17.52 -2.10 2.31
C VAL A 139 -17.56 -3.59 1.94
N PRO A 140 -16.79 -4.01 0.93
CA PRO A 140 -16.73 -5.42 0.53
C PRO A 140 -16.05 -6.28 1.62
N GLY A 141 -16.37 -7.57 1.63
CA GLY A 141 -15.74 -8.55 2.53
C GLY A 141 -16.24 -8.49 3.99
N THR A 142 -17.34 -7.79 4.26
CA THR A 142 -18.05 -7.94 5.54
C THR A 142 -18.98 -9.14 5.49
N TRP A 143 -19.24 -9.74 6.66
CA TRP A 143 -20.17 -10.88 6.72
C TRP A 143 -21.52 -10.54 6.11
N VAL A 144 -22.05 -9.33 6.31
CA VAL A 144 -23.35 -8.91 5.74
C VAL A 144 -23.28 -8.69 4.23
N SER A 145 -22.20 -8.08 3.71
CA SER A 145 -22.05 -7.79 2.27
C SER A 145 -21.81 -9.02 1.41
N GLU A 146 -21.33 -10.11 2.00
CA GLU A 146 -21.02 -11.36 1.28
C GLU A 146 -22.26 -12.18 0.91
N TRP A 147 -23.41 -11.95 1.57
CA TRP A 147 -24.65 -12.65 1.24
C TRP A 147 -25.22 -12.15 -0.08
N ASP A 148 -25.36 -13.05 -1.04
CA ASP A 148 -26.12 -12.81 -2.26
C ASP A 148 -27.55 -13.37 -2.17
N LEU A 149 -28.38 -13.06 -3.18
CA LEU A 149 -29.77 -13.55 -3.23
C LEU A 149 -29.86 -15.08 -3.31
N TYR A 150 -28.86 -15.73 -3.92
CA TYR A 150 -28.80 -17.18 -4.05
C TYR A 150 -28.54 -17.83 -2.68
N ASP A 151 -27.64 -17.28 -1.87
CA ASP A 151 -27.33 -17.77 -0.53
C ASP A 151 -28.57 -17.78 0.37
N PHE A 152 -29.34 -16.68 0.37
CA PHE A 152 -30.63 -16.62 1.09
C PHE A 152 -31.62 -17.68 0.60
N PHE A 153 -31.72 -17.87 -0.71
CA PHE A 153 -32.62 -18.87 -1.30
C PHE A 153 -32.19 -20.30 -0.97
N TYR A 154 -30.90 -20.58 -1.01
CA TYR A 154 -30.30 -21.87 -0.68
C TYR A 154 -30.58 -22.27 0.78
N VAL A 155 -30.29 -21.37 1.72
CA VAL A 155 -30.56 -21.57 3.15
C VAL A 155 -32.06 -21.79 3.39
N LEU A 156 -32.92 -21.00 2.74
CA LEU A 156 -34.37 -21.11 2.90
C LEU A 156 -34.91 -22.44 2.37
N ILE A 157 -34.50 -22.88 1.18
CA ILE A 157 -34.95 -24.16 0.60
C ILE A 157 -34.55 -25.33 1.48
N LEU A 158 -33.29 -25.40 1.94
CA LEU A 158 -32.85 -26.52 2.77
C LEU A 158 -33.51 -26.50 4.14
N THR A 159 -33.75 -25.31 4.70
CA THR A 159 -34.53 -25.15 5.94
C THR A 159 -35.97 -25.64 5.78
N LEU A 160 -36.64 -25.29 4.67
CA LEU A 160 -38.00 -25.78 4.36
C LEU A 160 -38.02 -27.29 4.10
N ALA A 161 -37.01 -27.82 3.39
CA ALA A 161 -36.86 -29.25 3.17
C ALA A 161 -36.68 -29.99 4.51
N ALA A 162 -35.87 -29.44 5.43
CA ALA A 162 -35.70 -29.98 6.77
C ALA A 162 -36.99 -29.95 7.59
N TRP A 163 -37.77 -28.87 7.51
CA TRP A 163 -39.07 -28.80 8.16
C TRP A 163 -40.01 -29.88 7.63
N ARG A 164 -40.12 -29.98 6.30
CA ARG A 164 -41.07 -30.89 5.65
C ARG A 164 -40.70 -32.36 5.80
N LEU A 165 -39.40 -32.68 5.79
CA LEU A 165 -38.89 -34.03 5.95
C LEU A 165 -38.74 -34.43 7.42
N PHE A 166 -38.34 -33.54 8.31
CA PHE A 166 -38.06 -33.93 9.69
C PHE A 166 -39.04 -33.27 10.65
N SER A 167 -38.71 -32.08 11.16
CA SER A 167 -39.56 -31.30 12.05
C SER A 167 -39.09 -29.84 12.09
N TRP A 168 -39.89 -28.94 12.65
CA TRP A 168 -39.52 -27.52 12.78
C TRP A 168 -38.25 -27.31 13.62
N ARG A 169 -37.99 -28.17 14.63
CA ARG A 169 -36.77 -28.11 15.46
C ARG A 169 -35.52 -28.35 14.61
N TRP A 170 -35.61 -29.30 13.68
CA TRP A 170 -34.52 -29.60 12.75
C TRP A 170 -34.37 -28.53 11.67
N ALA A 171 -35.47 -27.91 11.25
CA ALA A 171 -35.41 -26.72 10.40
C ALA A 171 -34.62 -25.59 11.06
N LEU A 172 -34.86 -25.32 12.36
CA LEU A 172 -34.09 -24.33 13.11
C LEU A 172 -32.58 -24.68 13.17
N VAL A 173 -32.24 -25.95 13.41
CA VAL A 173 -30.83 -26.41 13.40
C VAL A 173 -30.20 -26.19 12.03
N VAL A 174 -30.89 -26.52 10.94
CA VAL A 174 -30.39 -26.34 9.57
C VAL A 174 -30.22 -24.86 9.22
N PHE A 175 -31.19 -24.02 9.59
CA PHE A 175 -31.12 -22.57 9.40
C PHE A 175 -29.90 -21.97 10.10
N LEU A 176 -29.69 -22.32 11.38
CA LEU A 176 -28.53 -21.84 12.15
C LEU A 176 -27.22 -22.43 11.65
N ALA A 177 -27.20 -23.71 11.25
CA ALA A 177 -26.00 -24.36 10.72
C ALA A 177 -25.55 -23.71 9.42
N LEU A 178 -26.45 -23.58 8.43
CA LEU A 178 -26.12 -23.01 7.13
C LEU A 178 -25.82 -21.52 7.26
N GLY A 179 -26.62 -20.76 8.03
CA GLY A 179 -26.38 -19.33 8.22
C GLY A 179 -25.04 -18.99 8.88
N LEU A 180 -24.50 -19.88 9.71
CA LEU A 180 -23.16 -19.70 10.29
C LEU A 180 -22.02 -20.25 9.42
N MET A 181 -22.32 -21.04 8.38
CA MET A 181 -21.33 -21.74 7.54
C MET A 181 -21.23 -21.19 6.10
N GLU A 182 -22.24 -20.49 5.59
CA GLU A 182 -22.34 -20.11 4.17
C GLU A 182 -21.09 -19.36 3.67
N ASN A 183 -20.57 -18.44 4.48
CA ASN A 183 -19.42 -17.59 4.13
C ASN A 183 -18.09 -18.13 4.70
N GLU A 184 -18.06 -19.38 5.17
CA GLU A 184 -16.83 -20.01 5.65
C GLU A 184 -16.21 -20.86 4.53
N LEU A 185 -14.92 -20.63 4.27
CA LEU A 185 -14.17 -21.41 3.29
C LEU A 185 -14.20 -22.91 3.64
N ASP A 186 -14.34 -23.77 2.64
CA ASP A 186 -14.42 -25.23 2.75
C ASP A 186 -15.62 -25.79 3.55
N ALA A 187 -16.63 -24.96 3.84
CA ALA A 187 -17.87 -25.45 4.43
C ALA A 187 -18.53 -26.53 3.55
N PRO A 188 -19.03 -27.64 4.12
CA PRO A 188 -19.59 -28.76 3.36
C PRO A 188 -21.02 -28.47 2.86
N LEU A 189 -21.23 -27.34 2.17
CA LEU A 189 -22.57 -26.87 1.77
C LEU A 189 -23.20 -27.83 0.75
N ALA A 190 -22.54 -28.10 -0.37
CA ALA A 190 -23.09 -28.88 -1.48
C ALA A 190 -23.55 -30.31 -1.11
N VAL A 191 -22.87 -30.99 -0.18
CA VAL A 191 -23.20 -32.36 0.21
C VAL A 191 -24.52 -32.46 0.98
N TRP A 192 -24.94 -31.38 1.65
CA TRP A 192 -26.23 -31.34 2.34
C TRP A 192 -27.40 -31.47 1.36
N SER A 193 -27.32 -30.80 0.21
CA SER A 193 -28.33 -30.88 -0.85
C SER A 193 -28.51 -32.32 -1.34
N ALA A 194 -27.40 -33.03 -1.58
CA ALA A 194 -27.43 -34.44 -1.95
C ALA A 194 -28.06 -35.32 -0.87
N LEU A 195 -27.69 -35.10 0.40
CA LEU A 195 -28.25 -35.85 1.54
C LEU A 195 -29.75 -35.62 1.70
N PHE A 196 -30.24 -34.40 1.52
CA PHE A 196 -31.68 -34.12 1.52
C PHE A 196 -32.38 -34.82 0.35
N LEU A 197 -31.85 -34.71 -0.87
CA LEU A 197 -32.42 -35.31 -2.07
C LEU A 197 -32.53 -36.84 -1.95
N VAL A 198 -31.42 -37.51 -1.62
CA VAL A 198 -31.42 -38.98 -1.50
C VAL A 198 -32.27 -39.46 -0.32
N THR A 199 -32.35 -38.69 0.78
CA THR A 199 -33.23 -39.01 1.91
C THR A 199 -34.71 -38.85 1.53
N ALA A 200 -35.06 -37.81 0.78
CA ALA A 200 -36.42 -37.60 0.28
C ALA A 200 -36.84 -38.75 -0.66
N LEU A 201 -35.99 -39.10 -1.62
CA LEU A 201 -36.23 -40.22 -2.54
C LEU A 201 -36.40 -41.56 -1.81
N LEU A 202 -35.60 -41.83 -0.78
CA LEU A 202 -35.72 -43.04 0.04
C LEU A 202 -37.04 -43.13 0.83
N ARG A 203 -37.76 -42.03 1.01
CA ARG A 203 -39.08 -42.05 1.66
C ARG A 203 -40.23 -42.28 0.68
N VAL A 204 -40.04 -41.94 -0.59
CA VAL A 204 -41.06 -42.10 -1.63
C VAL A 204 -40.93 -43.46 -2.35
N LEU A 205 -39.71 -43.97 -2.53
CA LEU A 205 -39.49 -45.22 -3.27
C LEU A 205 -40.06 -46.46 -2.56
N PRO A 206 -40.71 -47.40 -3.27
CA PRO A 206 -41.29 -48.62 -2.68
C PRO A 206 -40.24 -49.56 -2.07
N GLY A 207 -40.65 -50.38 -1.10
CA GLY A 207 -39.76 -51.09 -0.15
C GLY A 207 -38.79 -52.12 -0.75
N LYS A 208 -39.02 -52.64 -1.97
CA LYS A 208 -38.16 -53.63 -2.64
C LYS A 208 -37.90 -53.18 -4.10
N GLY A 209 -36.64 -53.04 -4.50
CA GLY A 209 -36.26 -52.69 -5.88
C GLY A 209 -34.80 -52.26 -6.03
N ARG A 210 -34.22 -52.47 -7.22
CA ARG A 210 -32.82 -52.11 -7.55
C ARG A 210 -32.55 -50.61 -7.37
N TRP A 211 -33.54 -49.76 -7.67
CA TRP A 211 -33.48 -48.32 -7.49
C TRP A 211 -33.35 -47.89 -6.02
N ARG A 212 -34.14 -48.47 -5.11
CA ARG A 212 -34.00 -48.19 -3.66
C ARG A 212 -32.64 -48.64 -3.11
N ALA A 213 -32.07 -49.72 -3.65
CA ALA A 213 -30.72 -50.15 -3.32
C ALA A 213 -29.66 -49.16 -3.83
N LEU A 214 -29.80 -48.66 -5.07
CA LEU A 214 -28.91 -47.65 -5.65
C LEU A 214 -28.94 -46.33 -4.85
N ILE A 215 -30.12 -45.79 -4.53
CA ILE A 215 -30.24 -44.56 -3.74
C ILE A 215 -29.72 -44.78 -2.31
N ARG A 216 -29.84 -45.98 -1.74
CA ARG A 216 -29.23 -46.30 -0.43
C ARG A 216 -27.71 -46.25 -0.49
N VAL A 217 -27.10 -46.76 -1.56
CA VAL A 217 -25.66 -46.62 -1.78
C VAL A 217 -25.29 -45.14 -1.93
N GLY A 218 -26.07 -44.38 -2.70
CA GLY A 218 -25.93 -42.92 -2.81
C GLY A 218 -25.95 -42.21 -1.46
N TRP A 219 -26.86 -42.59 -0.56
CA TRP A 219 -26.92 -42.01 0.80
C TRP A 219 -25.64 -42.27 1.61
N TRP A 220 -25.11 -43.50 1.58
CA TRP A 220 -23.87 -43.83 2.28
C TRP A 220 -22.65 -43.15 1.66
N LEU A 221 -22.64 -42.98 0.33
CA LEU A 221 -21.60 -42.22 -0.37
C LEU A 221 -21.65 -40.74 0.03
N SER A 222 -22.82 -40.10 -0.02
CA SER A 222 -22.99 -38.71 0.43
C SER A 222 -22.62 -38.54 1.91
N ALA A 223 -22.99 -39.48 2.77
CA ALA A 223 -22.57 -39.45 4.19
C ALA A 223 -21.05 -39.60 4.34
N GLY A 224 -20.40 -40.43 3.51
CA GLY A 224 -18.94 -40.56 3.48
C GLY A 224 -18.26 -39.27 3.01
N VAL A 225 -18.78 -38.63 1.96
CA VAL A 225 -18.30 -37.31 1.49
C VAL A 225 -18.50 -36.23 2.55
N LEU A 226 -19.63 -36.24 3.26
CA LEU A 226 -19.86 -35.31 4.36
C LEU A 226 -18.81 -35.47 5.45
N VAL A 227 -18.48 -36.69 5.87
CA VAL A 227 -17.43 -36.91 6.87
C VAL A 227 -16.07 -36.44 6.36
N LEU A 228 -15.77 -36.71 5.08
CA LEU A 228 -14.52 -36.32 4.43
C LEU A 228 -14.34 -34.80 4.39
N GLN A 229 -15.41 -34.02 4.24
CA GLN A 229 -15.36 -32.56 4.23
C GLN A 229 -15.53 -31.94 5.63
N ALA A 230 -16.47 -32.44 6.43
CA ALA A 230 -16.83 -31.88 7.73
C ALA A 230 -15.71 -32.03 8.78
N VAL A 231 -14.91 -33.10 8.72
CA VAL A 231 -13.81 -33.31 9.68
C VAL A 231 -12.66 -32.31 9.45
N PRO A 232 -12.10 -32.17 8.23
CA PRO A 232 -11.13 -31.13 7.94
C PRO A 232 -11.68 -29.72 8.18
N PHE A 233 -12.92 -29.44 7.79
CA PHE A 233 -13.57 -28.16 8.06
C PHE A 233 -13.63 -27.87 9.57
N ALA A 234 -14.15 -28.79 10.39
CA ALA A 234 -14.21 -28.60 11.84
C ALA A 234 -12.82 -28.44 12.46
N ALA A 235 -11.82 -29.19 11.98
CA ALA A 235 -10.44 -29.06 12.41
C ALA A 235 -9.87 -27.66 12.10
N SER A 236 -10.03 -27.19 10.85
CA SER A 236 -9.63 -25.85 10.42
C SER A 236 -10.31 -24.77 11.27
N GLN A 237 -11.62 -24.89 11.49
CA GLN A 237 -12.39 -23.94 12.31
C GLN A 237 -11.87 -23.87 13.76
N VAL A 238 -11.56 -25.01 14.39
CA VAL A 238 -10.94 -25.03 15.73
C VAL A 238 -9.54 -24.40 15.69
N THR A 239 -8.73 -24.72 14.69
CA THR A 239 -7.39 -24.16 14.53
C THR A 239 -7.45 -22.63 14.40
N HIS A 240 -8.29 -22.08 13.53
CA HIS A 240 -8.42 -20.63 13.35
C HIS A 240 -9.02 -19.94 14.58
N ALA A 241 -9.86 -20.63 15.36
CA ALA A 241 -10.39 -20.09 16.60
C ALA A 241 -9.34 -20.02 17.73
N LEU A 242 -8.44 -21.00 17.80
CA LEU A 242 -7.37 -21.04 18.81
C LEU A 242 -6.15 -20.19 18.39
N TYR A 243 -5.82 -20.21 17.10
CA TYR A 243 -4.65 -19.58 16.50
C TYR A 243 -5.05 -18.76 15.27
N PRO A 244 -5.77 -17.63 15.46
CA PRO A 244 -6.29 -16.84 14.36
C PRO A 244 -5.21 -16.24 13.45
N GLN A 245 -3.98 -16.09 13.95
CA GLN A 245 -2.83 -15.57 13.21
C GLN A 245 -2.28 -16.51 12.13
N ILE A 246 -2.79 -17.73 12.03
CA ILE A 246 -2.44 -18.68 10.98
C ILE A 246 -3.33 -18.51 9.74
N GLN A 247 -4.53 -17.95 9.92
CA GLN A 247 -5.50 -17.74 8.86
C GLN A 247 -5.03 -16.58 7.97
N GLY A 248 -4.01 -16.85 7.13
CA GLY A 248 -3.30 -15.91 6.24
C GLY A 248 -4.20 -14.82 5.64
N PRO A 249 -3.63 -13.70 5.16
CA PRO A 249 -4.37 -12.82 4.26
C PRO A 249 -4.79 -13.72 3.10
N THR A 250 -6.05 -14.16 3.10
CA THR A 250 -6.62 -14.79 1.94
C THR A 250 -6.51 -13.73 0.88
N ASP A 251 -5.80 -14.04 -0.19
CA ASP A 251 -5.72 -13.23 -1.39
C ASP A 251 -7.12 -13.25 -2.04
N ASP A 252 -8.13 -12.72 -1.32
CA ASP A 252 -9.54 -12.69 -1.66
C ASP A 252 -9.77 -11.84 -2.92
N ARG A 253 -8.74 -11.10 -3.37
CA ARG A 253 -8.67 -10.49 -4.70
C ARG A 253 -8.84 -11.52 -5.82
N MET A 254 -8.40 -12.77 -5.65
CA MET A 254 -8.56 -13.82 -6.68
C MET A 254 -9.92 -14.54 -6.64
N LEU A 255 -10.60 -14.58 -5.49
CA LEU A 255 -11.92 -15.24 -5.37
C LEU A 255 -13.07 -14.27 -5.71
N GLY A 256 -12.89 -12.96 -5.50
CA GLY A 256 -13.84 -11.94 -5.93
C GLY A 256 -13.88 -11.75 -7.47
N GLU A 257 -12.73 -11.76 -8.15
CA GLU A 257 -12.68 -11.63 -9.61
C GLU A 257 -13.25 -12.85 -10.35
N SER A 258 -13.21 -14.03 -9.74
CA SER A 258 -13.75 -15.25 -10.35
C SER A 258 -15.28 -15.37 -10.25
N LYS A 259 -15.95 -14.70 -9.29
CA LYS A 259 -17.42 -14.55 -9.29
C LYS A 259 -17.89 -13.50 -10.32
N VAL A 260 -17.17 -12.39 -10.50
CA VAL A 260 -17.59 -11.31 -11.42
C VAL A 260 -17.42 -11.68 -12.91
N LEU A 261 -16.42 -12.49 -13.26
CA LEU A 261 -16.19 -12.92 -14.66
C LEU A 261 -17.20 -13.94 -15.20
N LEU A 262 -18.06 -14.54 -14.35
CA LEU A 262 -19.05 -15.53 -14.76
C LEU A 262 -20.47 -14.94 -14.94
N GLU A 263 -20.75 -13.73 -14.47
CA GLU A 263 -22.09 -13.13 -14.52
C GLU A 263 -22.29 -11.99 -15.53
N GLU A 264 -21.25 -11.36 -16.08
CA GLU A 264 -21.41 -10.28 -17.08
C GLU A 264 -20.88 -10.67 -18.47
N GLY A 265 -21.69 -11.45 -19.19
CA GLY A 265 -21.70 -11.44 -20.66
C GLY A 265 -22.39 -10.18 -21.18
N GLY A 266 -21.79 -9.01 -20.96
CA GLY A 266 -22.36 -7.71 -21.32
C GLY A 266 -21.29 -6.73 -21.72
N MET A 267 -21.25 -6.39 -23.00
CA MET A 267 -20.37 -5.36 -23.56
C MET A 267 -20.63 -4.02 -22.85
N ALA A 268 -19.64 -3.48 -22.14
CA ALA A 268 -19.68 -2.13 -21.57
C ALA A 268 -18.33 -1.41 -21.73
N PRO A 269 -18.34 -0.07 -21.84
CA PRO A 269 -17.40 0.71 -22.63
C PRO A 269 -16.18 1.21 -21.83
N THR A 270 -15.13 1.47 -22.59
CA THR A 270 -13.93 2.22 -22.20
C THR A 270 -14.27 3.60 -21.61
N ALA A 271 -14.05 3.75 -20.30
CA ALA A 271 -13.72 5.03 -19.66
C ALA A 271 -13.14 4.78 -18.27
N ALA A 272 -11.82 4.62 -18.16
CA ALA A 272 -11.12 4.70 -16.88
C ALA A 272 -10.66 6.15 -16.66
N PRO A 273 -11.00 6.79 -15.51
CA PRO A 273 -10.44 8.07 -15.12
C PRO A 273 -8.99 7.90 -14.64
N MET A 274 -8.14 8.87 -15.00
CA MET A 274 -6.76 8.97 -14.56
C MET A 274 -6.68 9.20 -13.04
N ALA A 275 -5.91 8.37 -12.34
CA ALA A 275 -5.39 8.64 -11.00
C ALA A 275 -3.85 8.76 -11.05
N PRO A 276 -3.23 9.64 -10.26
CA PRO A 276 -1.79 9.85 -10.25
C PRO A 276 -1.06 8.80 -9.40
N ASP A 277 0.08 8.35 -9.92
CA ASP A 277 1.06 7.46 -9.28
C ASP A 277 1.73 8.15 -8.08
N VAL A 278 1.62 7.53 -6.90
CA VAL A 278 2.61 7.66 -5.82
C VAL A 278 2.87 6.25 -5.33
N SER A 279 3.99 5.66 -5.76
CA SER A 279 4.49 4.41 -5.15
C SER A 279 5.61 4.73 -4.15
N PRO A 280 5.61 4.08 -2.97
CA PRO A 280 6.58 4.28 -1.90
C PRO A 280 7.90 3.56 -2.17
N VAL A 281 9.00 4.14 -1.71
CA VAL A 281 10.33 3.54 -1.69
C VAL A 281 10.44 2.60 -0.49
N SER A 282 10.78 1.33 -0.72
CA SER A 282 11.32 0.41 0.29
C SER A 282 12.74 0.00 -0.11
N PRO A 283 13.70 -0.05 0.83
CA PRO A 283 15.09 -0.36 0.52
C PRO A 283 15.30 -1.88 0.45
N SER A 284 15.84 -2.36 -0.67
CA SER A 284 16.35 -3.73 -0.78
C SER A 284 17.79 -3.79 -0.27
N SER A 285 17.98 -4.56 0.80
CA SER A 285 19.25 -5.13 1.23
C SER A 285 19.65 -6.28 0.30
N ASP A 286 20.87 -6.28 -0.20
CA ASP A 286 21.62 -7.50 -0.58
C ASP A 286 23.12 -7.21 -0.40
N GLU A 287 23.64 -7.56 0.78
CA GLU A 287 25.06 -7.83 1.01
C GLU A 287 25.24 -9.36 0.92
N GLU A 288 26.02 -9.83 -0.05
CA GLU A 288 26.66 -11.15 0.02
C GLU A 288 28.18 -11.01 -0.09
N VAL A 289 28.84 -11.72 0.82
CA VAL A 289 30.26 -11.72 1.15
C VAL A 289 31.04 -12.63 0.20
N ALA A 290 32.23 -12.18 -0.22
CA ALA A 290 33.33 -13.08 -0.60
C ALA A 290 34.71 -12.46 -0.30
N GLU A 291 35.35 -12.93 0.78
CA GLU A 291 36.82 -12.97 1.00
C GLU A 291 37.46 -13.94 -0.03
N GLU A 292 38.73 -13.95 -0.45
CA GLU A 292 40.00 -13.28 -0.14
C GLU A 292 40.98 -13.65 -1.30
N SER A 293 41.92 -12.80 -1.70
CA SER A 293 43.33 -13.18 -2.01
C SER A 293 44.19 -12.01 -2.49
N PHE A 294 45.37 -11.90 -1.87
CA PHE A 294 46.43 -10.94 -2.14
C PHE A 294 47.20 -11.27 -3.44
N ALA A 295 47.55 -10.24 -4.24
CA ALA A 295 48.93 -9.85 -4.56
C ALA A 295 49.00 -8.80 -5.69
N ASN A 296 49.86 -7.80 -5.47
CA ASN A 296 50.37 -6.77 -6.37
C ASN A 296 50.21 -7.02 -7.88
N ASP A 297 49.70 -6.03 -8.61
CA ASP A 297 50.63 -5.28 -9.45
C ASP A 297 50.14 -3.86 -9.78
N SER A 298 51.13 -3.00 -9.86
CA SER A 298 51.10 -1.63 -10.35
C SER A 298 50.18 -1.42 -11.57
N VAL A 299 49.36 -0.36 -11.53
CA VAL A 299 49.07 0.60 -12.61
C VAL A 299 48.05 1.61 -12.07
N ALA A 300 48.51 2.83 -11.82
CA ALA A 300 47.66 3.98 -11.60
C ALA A 300 46.99 4.38 -12.94
N PRO A 301 45.67 4.63 -13.01
CA PRO A 301 45.13 5.47 -14.05
C PRO A 301 45.35 6.92 -13.62
N SER A 302 46.15 7.60 -14.44
CA SER A 302 46.35 9.04 -14.48
C SER A 302 45.04 9.82 -14.37
N ALA A 303 44.82 10.46 -13.22
CA ALA A 303 44.01 11.65 -13.12
C ALA A 303 44.78 12.80 -13.80
N LYS A 304 44.42 13.13 -15.05
CA LYS A 304 44.84 14.36 -15.71
C LYS A 304 43.70 15.37 -15.68
N VAL A 305 43.95 16.39 -14.88
CA VAL A 305 43.45 17.76 -14.96
C VAL A 305 43.53 18.30 -16.40
N GLN A 306 42.40 18.83 -16.90
CA GLN A 306 42.27 19.83 -17.98
C GLN A 306 40.88 20.46 -17.76
N GLN A 307 40.74 21.60 -17.07
CA GLN A 307 41.11 22.96 -17.46
C GLN A 307 40.42 23.42 -18.75
N GLU A 308 39.49 24.37 -18.52
CA GLU A 308 38.98 25.42 -19.42
C GLU A 308 37.60 25.27 -20.10
N SER A 309 36.80 26.31 -19.80
CA SER A 309 35.80 26.95 -20.67
C SER A 309 34.34 26.48 -20.59
N TYR A 310 33.76 26.55 -19.38
CA TYR A 310 32.38 27.00 -19.20
C TYR A 310 32.39 28.37 -18.54
N GLY A 311 32.39 29.43 -19.36
CA GLY A 311 32.41 30.81 -18.93
C GLY A 311 31.51 31.67 -19.80
N LYS A 312 30.19 31.66 -19.53
CA LYS A 312 29.37 32.89 -19.69
C LYS A 312 27.99 32.93 -19.03
N ASP A 313 27.46 31.83 -18.48
CA ASP A 313 26.18 31.88 -17.73
C ASP A 313 26.32 31.81 -16.20
N LEU A 314 27.55 31.72 -15.68
CA LEU A 314 27.82 31.65 -14.24
C LEU A 314 28.04 33.02 -13.57
N TYR A 315 28.05 34.12 -14.32
CA TYR A 315 28.40 35.46 -13.80
C TYR A 315 27.22 36.30 -13.29
N MET A 316 25.97 35.91 -13.52
CA MET A 316 24.80 36.58 -12.92
C MET A 316 24.20 35.81 -11.71
N ARG A 317 24.60 34.55 -11.50
CA ARG A 317 24.13 33.75 -10.34
C ARG A 317 25.09 33.69 -9.16
N LYS A 318 26.37 34.05 -9.34
CA LYS A 318 27.35 34.15 -8.24
C LYS A 318 27.34 35.49 -7.51
N GLY A 319 26.79 36.57 -8.10
CA GLY A 319 26.54 37.83 -7.39
C GLY A 319 25.45 37.73 -6.31
N ALA A 320 24.49 36.81 -6.48
CA ALA A 320 23.39 36.62 -5.53
C ALA A 320 23.71 35.64 -4.38
N ARG A 321 24.85 34.95 -4.42
CA ARG A 321 25.31 34.04 -3.34
C ARG A 321 26.47 34.60 -2.51
N ALA A 322 27.12 35.67 -2.99
CA ALA A 322 28.19 36.40 -2.28
C ALA A 322 27.67 37.60 -1.47
N LEU A 323 26.41 37.99 -1.67
CA LEU A 323 25.58 38.66 -0.69
C LEU A 323 24.71 37.57 -0.10
N GLY A 324 24.67 37.39 1.23
CA GLY A 324 23.88 36.35 1.90
C GLY A 324 22.36 36.55 1.77
N VAL A 325 21.84 36.57 0.54
CA VAL A 325 20.42 36.51 0.24
C VAL A 325 20.05 35.03 0.32
N VAL A 326 19.77 34.59 1.55
CA VAL A 326 18.84 33.47 1.77
C VAL A 326 17.63 33.78 0.90
N ASP A 327 17.20 32.84 0.06
CA ASP A 327 15.97 33.01 -0.71
C ASP A 327 14.87 33.40 0.29
N ALA A 328 14.35 34.63 0.22
CA ALA A 328 13.58 35.22 1.33
C ALA A 328 12.35 34.36 1.69
N ARG A 329 11.86 33.55 0.74
CA ARG A 329 10.83 32.52 0.95
C ARG A 329 11.29 31.37 1.84
N SER A 330 12.51 30.87 1.65
CA SER A 330 13.07 29.82 2.50
C SER A 330 13.30 30.29 3.95
N ALA A 331 13.55 31.59 4.17
CA ALA A 331 13.64 32.18 5.50
C ALA A 331 12.28 32.30 6.24
N LEU A 332 11.17 32.50 5.50
CA LEU A 332 9.81 32.51 6.03
C LEU A 332 9.29 31.12 6.43
N GLN A 333 9.80 30.06 5.79
CA GLN A 333 9.46 28.67 6.08
C GLN A 333 10.30 28.05 7.20
N VAL A 334 11.26 28.79 7.77
CA VAL A 334 12.05 28.33 8.91
C VAL A 334 11.15 28.20 10.15
N GLN A 335 11.01 26.97 10.65
CA GLN A 335 10.37 26.71 11.93
C GLN A 335 11.21 27.28 13.07
N ASP A 336 10.56 27.64 14.18
CA ASP A 336 11.25 28.12 15.37
C ASP A 336 12.26 27.05 15.84
N PRO A 337 13.57 27.32 15.82
CA PRO A 337 14.59 26.32 16.18
C PRO A 337 14.47 25.81 17.62
N ASN A 338 13.76 26.54 18.49
CA ASN A 338 13.54 26.15 19.88
C ASN A 338 12.23 25.38 20.08
N SER A 339 11.43 25.20 19.03
CA SER A 339 10.19 24.43 19.11
C SER A 339 10.46 22.93 19.13
N VAL A 340 9.70 22.21 19.95
CA VAL A 340 9.74 20.75 20.03
C VAL A 340 8.64 20.24 19.10
N ILE A 341 9.01 19.73 17.93
CA ILE A 341 8.07 19.11 17.00
C ILE A 341 7.65 17.75 17.58
N GLN A 342 6.37 17.42 17.48
CA GLN A 342 5.87 16.15 17.98
C GLN A 342 6.22 15.03 16.99
N THR A 343 6.72 13.91 17.52
CA THR A 343 7.25 12.78 16.73
C THR A 343 6.22 11.71 16.41
N GLY A 344 4.95 11.91 16.79
CA GLY A 344 3.88 10.97 16.51
C GLY A 344 3.59 10.01 17.65
N PRO A 345 2.50 9.25 17.54
CA PRO A 345 2.23 8.11 18.41
C PRO A 345 2.99 6.84 17.95
N GLY A 346 3.74 6.90 16.85
CA GLY A 346 4.22 5.74 16.09
C GLY A 346 3.06 5.04 15.37
N VAL A 347 3.30 4.52 14.16
CA VAL A 347 2.26 3.84 13.36
C VAL A 347 2.60 2.36 13.20
N PRO A 348 1.64 1.45 13.47
CA PRO A 348 1.86 0.03 13.22
C PRO A 348 2.14 -0.24 11.73
N THR A 349 3.11 -1.13 11.46
CA THR A 349 3.53 -1.50 10.10
C THR A 349 3.02 -2.88 9.67
N TRP A 350 2.35 -3.60 10.58
CA TRP A 350 1.78 -4.90 10.28
C TRP A 350 0.67 -4.82 9.23
N SER A 351 0.56 -5.88 8.42
CA SER A 351 -0.56 -6.08 7.52
C SER A 351 -1.11 -7.50 7.68
N TRP A 352 -2.43 -7.62 7.79
CA TRP A 352 -3.13 -8.89 7.89
C TRP A 352 -4.35 -8.87 6.98
N ARG A 353 -5.56 -8.75 7.55
CA ARG A 353 -6.79 -8.51 6.81
C ARG A 353 -7.11 -7.02 6.83
N SER A 354 -7.41 -6.47 5.65
CA SER A 354 -7.81 -5.09 5.49
C SER A 354 -9.15 -4.99 4.77
N TRP A 355 -9.98 -4.05 5.20
CA TRP A 355 -11.28 -3.76 4.61
C TRP A 355 -11.23 -2.36 3.99
N PRO A 356 -11.40 -2.23 2.66
CA PRO A 356 -11.55 -0.92 2.04
C PRO A 356 -12.96 -0.39 2.32
N LEU A 357 -13.04 0.80 2.90
CA LEU A 357 -14.26 1.56 3.14
C LEU A 357 -14.29 2.72 2.14
N GLN A 358 -15.36 2.79 1.35
CA GLN A 358 -15.48 3.78 0.28
C GLN A 358 -16.76 4.62 0.41
N TRP A 359 -16.63 5.91 0.11
CA TRP A 359 -17.74 6.86 0.02
C TRP A 359 -17.88 7.36 -1.42
N ARG A 360 -19.11 7.42 -1.90
CA ARG A 360 -19.45 7.87 -3.25
C ARG A 360 -19.76 9.36 -3.23
N GLY A 361 -18.73 10.16 -3.45
CA GLY A 361 -18.83 11.62 -3.56
C GLY A 361 -18.33 12.36 -2.31
N PRO A 362 -18.63 13.66 -2.20
CA PRO A 362 -18.16 14.50 -1.10
C PRO A 362 -18.74 14.09 0.25
N VAL A 363 -17.93 14.18 1.31
CA VAL A 363 -18.29 13.83 2.68
C VAL A 363 -18.11 15.05 3.59
N ALA A 364 -19.15 15.37 4.35
CA ALA A 364 -19.13 16.49 5.28
C ALA A 364 -18.22 16.19 6.49
N LYS A 365 -17.61 17.24 7.06
CA LYS A 365 -16.67 17.11 8.18
C LYS A 365 -17.25 16.49 9.45
N ASP A 366 -18.56 16.60 9.65
CA ASP A 366 -19.31 16.05 10.78
C ASP A 366 -19.86 14.64 10.51
N HIS A 367 -19.58 14.06 9.33
CA HIS A 367 -20.01 12.71 9.01
C HIS A 367 -19.34 11.67 9.91
N THR A 368 -20.14 10.77 10.46
CA THR A 368 -19.68 9.70 11.36
C THR A 368 -19.91 8.33 10.74
N LEU A 369 -19.01 7.39 11.05
CA LEU A 369 -19.16 5.98 10.73
C LEU A 369 -19.21 5.14 12.00
N ARG A 370 -19.77 3.93 11.91
CA ARG A 370 -19.78 2.95 13.00
C ARG A 370 -19.34 1.59 12.48
N LEU A 371 -18.42 0.96 13.20
CA LEU A 371 -17.87 -0.36 12.86
C LEU A 371 -18.45 -1.41 13.80
N PHE A 372 -19.06 -2.46 13.23
CA PHE A 372 -19.54 -3.61 13.99
C PHE A 372 -18.46 -4.70 13.96
N LEU A 373 -17.57 -4.66 14.95
CA LEU A 373 -16.44 -5.57 15.04
C LEU A 373 -16.80 -6.82 15.84
N VAL A 374 -16.33 -7.97 15.37
CA VAL A 374 -16.39 -9.25 16.09
C VAL A 374 -15.02 -9.52 16.68
N SER A 375 -14.94 -9.57 18.00
CA SER A 375 -13.68 -9.80 18.70
C SER A 375 -13.22 -11.25 18.60
N PRO A 376 -11.95 -11.56 18.90
CA PRO A 376 -11.43 -12.93 18.90
C PRO A 376 -12.23 -13.89 19.82
N SER A 377 -12.75 -13.41 20.95
CA SER A 377 -13.56 -14.23 21.86
C SER A 377 -14.97 -14.51 21.30
N MET A 378 -15.57 -13.53 20.61
CA MET A 378 -16.82 -13.72 19.88
C MET A 378 -16.65 -14.70 18.72
N ASN A 379 -15.56 -14.60 17.96
CA ASN A 379 -15.24 -15.56 16.90
C ASN A 379 -15.05 -16.98 17.44
N ARG A 380 -14.37 -17.16 18.59
CA ARG A 380 -14.30 -18.47 19.28
C ARG A 380 -15.67 -19.02 19.64
N PHE A 381 -16.57 -18.18 20.15
CA PHE A 381 -17.93 -18.57 20.49
C PHE A 381 -18.75 -18.95 19.23
N LEU A 382 -18.65 -18.16 18.17
CA LEU A 382 -19.29 -18.45 16.89
C LEU A 382 -18.77 -19.76 16.29
N THR A 383 -17.46 -20.02 16.35
CA THR A 383 -16.87 -21.31 15.96
C THR A 383 -17.46 -22.47 16.77
N ALA A 384 -17.58 -22.33 18.09
CA ALA A 384 -18.20 -23.36 18.93
C ALA A 384 -19.66 -23.62 18.52
N CYS A 385 -20.41 -22.56 18.20
CA CYS A 385 -21.77 -22.68 17.65
C CYS A 385 -21.78 -23.36 16.28
N ARG A 386 -20.91 -22.97 15.35
CA ARG A 386 -20.77 -23.61 14.02
C ARG A 386 -20.56 -25.11 14.16
N ILE A 387 -19.58 -25.54 14.97
CA ILE A 387 -19.25 -26.96 15.16
C ILE A 387 -20.41 -27.69 15.85
N LEU A 388 -21.05 -27.08 16.86
CA LEU A 388 -22.21 -27.67 17.52
C LEU A 388 -23.35 -27.91 16.52
N PHE A 389 -23.72 -26.89 15.73
CA PHE A 389 -24.79 -27.00 14.75
C PHE A 389 -24.42 -27.92 13.58
N LEU A 390 -23.14 -28.00 13.18
CA LEU A 390 -22.63 -28.99 12.22
C LEU A 390 -22.86 -30.42 12.72
N ILE A 391 -22.49 -30.69 13.97
CA ILE A 391 -22.65 -32.01 14.60
C ILE A 391 -24.13 -32.35 14.73
N LEU A 392 -24.97 -31.41 15.17
CA LEU A 392 -26.42 -31.63 15.27
C LEU A 392 -27.03 -31.90 13.89
N PHE A 393 -26.64 -31.14 12.86
CA PHE A 393 -27.12 -31.30 11.50
C PHE A 393 -26.70 -32.65 10.91
N ALA A 394 -25.45 -33.08 11.12
CA ALA A 394 -25.00 -34.42 10.75
C ALA A 394 -25.76 -35.52 11.53
N TRP A 395 -25.99 -35.30 12.83
CA TRP A 395 -26.70 -36.25 13.71
C TRP A 395 -28.16 -36.46 13.27
N MET A 396 -28.81 -35.44 12.70
CA MET A 396 -30.13 -35.55 12.07
C MET A 396 -30.16 -36.68 11.02
N PHE A 397 -29.18 -36.70 10.12
CA PHE A 397 -29.08 -37.71 9.08
C PHE A 397 -28.66 -39.08 9.64
N VAL A 398 -27.80 -39.13 10.66
CA VAL A 398 -27.48 -40.38 11.35
C VAL A 398 -28.74 -41.04 11.94
N ARG A 399 -29.66 -40.25 12.48
CA ARG A 399 -30.96 -40.73 12.96
C ARG A 399 -31.88 -41.17 11.82
N ALA A 400 -31.74 -40.54 10.65
CA ALA A 400 -32.48 -40.84 9.43
C ALA A 400 -31.90 -42.00 8.59
N ARG A 401 -30.78 -42.61 9.04
CA ARG A 401 -30.02 -43.57 8.23
C ARG A 401 -30.90 -44.72 7.72
N PRO A 402 -30.73 -45.12 6.45
CA PRO A 402 -31.44 -46.28 5.93
C PRO A 402 -31.00 -47.53 6.71
N ARG A 403 -31.95 -48.22 7.36
CA ARG A 403 -31.67 -49.50 8.03
C ARG A 403 -31.08 -50.49 7.03
N ALA A 404 -29.99 -51.16 7.42
CA ALA A 404 -29.44 -52.24 6.65
C ALA A 404 -30.50 -53.33 6.49
N ALA A 405 -30.89 -53.63 5.26
CA ALA A 405 -31.50 -54.92 4.98
C ALA A 405 -30.37 -55.95 5.05
N ALA A 406 -30.61 -57.09 5.68
CA ALA A 406 -29.74 -58.25 5.58
C ALA A 406 -29.32 -58.45 4.11
N PRO A 407 -28.05 -58.78 3.83
CA PRO A 407 -27.59 -58.93 2.45
C PRO A 407 -28.54 -59.90 1.75
N PRO A 408 -29.12 -59.54 0.58
CA PRO A 408 -29.90 -60.51 -0.16
C PRO A 408 -28.96 -61.67 -0.48
N ALA A 409 -29.39 -62.89 -0.15
CA ALA A 409 -28.73 -64.10 -0.61
C ALA A 409 -28.50 -63.93 -2.11
N ALA A 410 -27.23 -64.08 -2.53
CA ALA A 410 -26.80 -63.80 -3.89
C ALA A 410 -27.59 -64.65 -4.88
N THR A 411 -28.61 -64.07 -5.51
CA THR A 411 -29.15 -64.60 -6.75
C THR A 411 -28.19 -64.19 -7.87
N HIS A 412 -27.47 -65.20 -8.36
CA HIS A 412 -26.53 -65.12 -9.47
C HIS A 412 -27.17 -64.48 -10.71
N GLY A 413 -26.39 -63.61 -11.36
CA GLY A 413 -26.67 -63.12 -12.72
C GLY A 413 -27.23 -61.71 -12.74
N GLY A 414 -26.37 -60.71 -13.01
CA GLY A 414 -26.87 -59.38 -13.36
C GLY A 414 -25.90 -58.23 -13.20
N SER A 415 -24.93 -58.17 -14.11
CA SER A 415 -24.26 -56.95 -14.59
C SER A 415 -23.30 -56.22 -13.63
N VAL A 416 -22.02 -56.27 -14.02
CA VAL A 416 -20.90 -55.44 -13.56
C VAL A 416 -21.15 -53.92 -13.80
N ALA A 417 -22.22 -53.54 -14.51
CA ALA A 417 -22.53 -52.15 -14.82
C ALA A 417 -23.02 -51.31 -13.63
N ALA A 418 -23.53 -51.90 -12.53
CA ALA A 418 -24.04 -51.12 -11.40
C ALA A 418 -22.92 -50.51 -10.52
N GLY A 419 -21.73 -51.11 -10.48
CA GLY A 419 -20.56 -50.56 -9.78
C GLY A 419 -19.90 -49.42 -10.55
N VAL A 420 -19.94 -49.48 -11.88
CA VAL A 420 -19.35 -48.47 -12.78
C VAL A 420 -20.21 -47.21 -12.84
N ILE A 421 -21.54 -47.30 -12.73
CA ILE A 421 -22.43 -46.11 -12.72
C ILE A 421 -22.38 -45.38 -11.36
N ALA A 422 -22.19 -46.10 -10.24
CA ALA A 422 -21.97 -45.46 -8.93
C ALA A 422 -20.60 -44.77 -8.84
N LEU A 423 -19.57 -45.33 -9.48
CA LEU A 423 -18.26 -44.69 -9.66
C LEU A 423 -18.30 -43.54 -10.68
N ALA A 424 -19.15 -43.60 -11.71
CA ALA A 424 -19.32 -42.52 -12.69
C ALA A 424 -20.09 -41.32 -12.13
N VAL A 425 -21.07 -41.54 -11.24
CA VAL A 425 -21.78 -40.44 -10.54
C VAL A 425 -20.90 -39.83 -9.42
N CYS A 426 -20.02 -40.61 -8.78
CA CYS A 426 -18.99 -40.05 -7.89
C CYS A 426 -17.86 -39.34 -8.64
N GLY A 427 -17.49 -39.81 -9.84
CA GLY A 427 -16.53 -39.13 -10.71
C GLY A 427 -17.02 -37.79 -11.27
N LEU A 428 -18.35 -37.61 -11.38
CA LEU A 428 -18.96 -36.36 -11.86
C LEU A 428 -19.22 -35.33 -10.75
N TRP A 429 -19.13 -35.71 -9.47
CA TRP A 429 -19.31 -34.78 -8.33
C TRP A 429 -18.02 -34.55 -7.50
N GLY A 430 -16.97 -35.35 -7.72
CA GLY A 430 -15.67 -35.20 -7.04
C GLY A 430 -14.57 -34.47 -7.82
N VAL A 431 -14.83 -34.06 -9.08
CA VAL A 431 -13.82 -33.44 -9.97
C VAL A 431 -14.12 -31.96 -10.26
N GLY A 432 -15.05 -31.35 -9.52
CA GLY A 432 -15.40 -29.93 -9.66
C GLY A 432 -14.44 -28.93 -9.00
N GLN A 433 -13.34 -29.40 -8.39
CA GLN A 433 -12.26 -28.55 -7.90
C GLN A 433 -11.04 -28.79 -8.80
N ALA A 434 -11.15 -28.34 -10.06
CA ALA A 434 -9.96 -28.10 -10.85
C ALA A 434 -9.21 -26.95 -10.18
N SER A 435 -8.15 -27.26 -9.44
CA SER A 435 -7.15 -26.25 -9.13
C SER A 435 -6.75 -25.63 -10.47
N PRO A 436 -6.82 -24.30 -10.65
CA PRO A 436 -6.26 -23.69 -11.84
C PRO A 436 -4.77 -24.03 -11.84
N VAL A 437 -4.36 -24.90 -12.75
CA VAL A 437 -2.96 -25.00 -13.16
C VAL A 437 -2.61 -23.62 -13.68
N ARG A 438 -1.87 -22.85 -12.87
CA ARG A 438 -1.47 -21.50 -13.19
C ARG A 438 -0.72 -21.53 -14.51
N ALA A 439 -1.28 -20.84 -15.51
CA ALA A 439 -0.56 -20.44 -16.70
C ALA A 439 0.57 -19.48 -16.29
N GLN A 440 1.65 -19.55 -17.05
CA GLN A 440 2.89 -18.81 -16.82
C GLN A 440 2.67 -17.30 -16.71
N ALA A 441 3.39 -16.76 -15.73
CA ALA A 441 3.71 -15.37 -15.44
C ALA A 441 3.37 -14.34 -16.54
N MET A 442 2.54 -13.36 -16.17
CA MET A 442 2.65 -12.01 -16.71
C MET A 442 4.10 -11.54 -16.49
N PRO A 443 4.77 -10.87 -17.46
CA PRO A 443 6.11 -10.36 -17.25
C PRO A 443 6.11 -9.48 -15.99
N SER A 444 7.14 -9.64 -15.15
CA SER A 444 7.20 -8.88 -13.91
C SER A 444 7.21 -7.37 -14.23
N PRO A 445 6.75 -6.53 -13.28
CA PRO A 445 6.80 -5.08 -13.43
C PRO A 445 8.19 -4.59 -13.86
N GLU A 446 9.26 -5.27 -13.42
CA GLU A 446 10.63 -4.96 -13.84
C GLU A 446 10.85 -5.10 -15.35
N ILE A 447 10.31 -6.13 -16.01
CA ILE A 447 10.46 -6.32 -17.47
C ILE A 447 9.66 -5.25 -18.25
N LEU A 448 8.49 -4.87 -17.73
CA LEU A 448 7.70 -3.80 -18.33
C LEU A 448 8.37 -2.43 -18.14
N GLN A 449 9.01 -2.22 -16.99
CA GLN A 449 9.77 -1.02 -16.69
C GLN A 449 11.05 -0.95 -17.53
N GLU A 450 11.76 -2.07 -17.70
CA GLU A 450 12.92 -2.17 -18.57
C GLU A 450 12.55 -1.92 -20.04
N LEU A 451 11.43 -2.48 -20.52
CA LEU A 451 10.92 -2.21 -21.86
C LEU A 451 10.51 -0.74 -22.02
N ARG A 452 9.88 -0.13 -21.02
CA ARG A 452 9.54 1.30 -21.01
C ARG A 452 10.78 2.19 -21.03
N GLU A 453 11.77 1.91 -20.19
CA GLU A 453 13.04 2.64 -20.15
C GLU A 453 13.82 2.51 -21.46
N ARG A 454 13.86 1.30 -22.05
CA ARG A 454 14.49 1.10 -23.36
C ARG A 454 13.77 1.86 -24.48
N LEU A 455 12.43 1.85 -24.49
CA LEU A 455 11.63 2.51 -25.53
C LEU A 455 11.51 4.03 -25.37
N ALA A 456 11.66 4.56 -24.15
CA ALA A 456 11.59 6.00 -23.84
C ALA A 456 12.97 6.66 -23.68
N SER A 457 14.07 5.92 -23.90
CA SER A 457 15.42 6.45 -23.77
C SER A 457 15.69 7.58 -24.79
N ASP A 458 16.17 8.71 -24.27
CA ASP A 458 16.56 9.87 -25.06
C ASP A 458 17.73 9.54 -26.00
N PRO A 459 17.75 10.04 -27.26
CA PRO A 459 18.87 9.81 -28.15
C PRO A 459 20.18 10.40 -27.57
N PRO A 460 21.33 9.72 -27.70
CA PRO A 460 22.60 10.12 -27.08
C PRO A 460 23.11 11.53 -27.47
N CYS A 461 22.59 12.08 -28.56
CA CYS A 461 22.98 13.39 -29.08
C CYS A 461 22.31 14.58 -28.37
N LEU A 462 21.35 14.34 -27.46
CA LEU A 462 20.72 15.44 -26.73
C LEU A 462 21.74 16.12 -25.80
N PRO A 463 21.72 17.46 -25.68
CA PRO A 463 20.69 18.39 -26.16
C PRO A 463 20.85 18.88 -27.62
N THR A 464 21.97 18.59 -28.31
CA THR A 464 22.30 19.12 -29.65
C THR A 464 22.17 18.07 -30.75
N CYS A 465 20.97 17.51 -30.92
CA CYS A 465 20.71 16.50 -31.96
C CYS A 465 20.42 17.09 -33.35
N ALA A 466 20.24 18.40 -33.49
CA ALA A 466 20.02 19.06 -34.77
C ALA A 466 20.71 20.44 -34.81
N THR A 467 21.15 20.84 -36.00
CA THR A 467 21.73 22.16 -36.28
C THR A 467 21.12 22.75 -37.54
N MET A 468 20.97 24.08 -37.58
CA MET A 468 20.52 24.79 -38.78
C MET A 468 21.74 25.35 -39.50
N ALA A 469 22.12 24.77 -40.63
CA ALA A 469 23.31 25.15 -41.38
C ALA A 469 23.14 26.51 -42.06
N SER A 470 21.97 26.78 -42.63
CA SER A 470 21.65 28.06 -43.26
C SER A 470 20.16 28.37 -43.23
N ALA A 471 19.83 29.65 -43.31
CA ALA A 471 18.47 30.15 -43.53
C ALA A 471 18.49 31.30 -44.56
N ASP A 472 17.84 31.08 -45.70
CA ASP A 472 17.68 32.08 -46.77
C ASP A 472 16.26 32.64 -46.73
N ILE A 473 16.13 33.94 -46.48
CA ILE A 473 14.85 34.62 -46.27
C ILE A 473 14.58 35.53 -47.45
N ARG A 474 13.45 35.36 -48.11
CA ARG A 474 13.01 36.21 -49.22
C ARG A 474 11.65 36.82 -48.94
N LEU A 475 11.55 38.13 -49.13
CA LEU A 475 10.29 38.87 -49.07
C LEU A 475 9.78 39.08 -50.50
N GLN A 476 8.67 38.40 -50.84
CA GLN A 476 8.02 38.50 -52.14
C GLN A 476 6.60 39.07 -51.94
N GLY A 477 6.45 40.38 -52.15
CA GLY A 477 5.18 41.08 -51.96
C GLY A 477 4.74 41.12 -50.49
N ASP A 478 3.63 40.46 -50.18
CA ASP A 478 3.05 40.33 -48.84
C ASP A 478 3.37 38.98 -48.17
N ARG A 479 4.23 38.15 -48.78
CA ARG A 479 4.64 36.85 -48.24
C ARG A 479 6.14 36.77 -47.98
N MET A 480 6.48 36.16 -46.85
CA MET A 480 7.85 35.79 -46.50
C MET A 480 8.04 34.30 -46.76
N VAL A 481 9.11 33.97 -47.46
CA VAL A 481 9.55 32.58 -47.72
C VAL A 481 10.91 32.38 -47.05
N ILE A 482 11.04 31.34 -46.24
CA ILE A 482 12.30 30.95 -45.59
C ILE A 482 12.67 29.56 -46.08
N GLU A 483 13.86 29.42 -46.65
CA GLU A 483 14.47 28.12 -46.97
C GLU A 483 15.62 27.86 -45.99
N ALA A 484 15.46 26.85 -45.14
CA ALA A 484 16.44 26.45 -44.15
C ALA A 484 17.00 25.06 -44.45
N VAL A 485 18.30 24.86 -44.20
CA VAL A 485 18.95 23.55 -44.25
C VAL A 485 19.23 23.10 -42.82
N VAL A 486 18.70 21.93 -42.45
CA VAL A 486 18.82 21.38 -41.10
C VAL A 486 19.51 20.02 -41.18
N ASP A 487 20.56 19.86 -40.38
CA ASP A 487 21.31 18.61 -40.22
C ASP A 487 20.92 18.01 -38.86
N ALA A 488 20.28 16.82 -38.87
CA ALA A 488 19.80 16.12 -37.68
C ALA A 488 20.48 14.74 -37.52
N SER A 489 20.98 14.43 -36.33
CA SER A 489 21.69 13.16 -36.03
C SER A 489 20.77 12.06 -35.49
N ALA A 490 19.56 12.42 -35.09
CA ALA A 490 18.50 11.51 -34.65
C ALA A 490 17.13 12.08 -35.05
N GLN A 491 16.06 11.29 -34.92
CA GLN A 491 14.71 11.81 -35.13
C GLN A 491 14.35 12.77 -34.00
N VAL A 492 14.30 14.07 -34.30
CA VAL A 492 14.08 15.12 -33.30
C VAL A 492 13.09 16.18 -33.75
N SER A 493 12.59 16.94 -32.78
CA SER A 493 11.72 18.09 -33.03
C SER A 493 12.58 19.34 -33.20
N VAL A 494 12.54 19.96 -34.37
CA VAL A 494 13.33 21.15 -34.70
C VAL A 494 12.45 22.39 -34.63
N PRO A 495 12.79 23.38 -33.78
CA PRO A 495 12.02 24.62 -33.72
C PRO A 495 12.26 25.47 -34.97
N LEU A 496 11.17 25.91 -35.57
CA LEU A 496 11.14 26.79 -36.74
C LEU A 496 11.25 28.26 -36.30
N PRO A 497 11.75 29.16 -37.16
CA PRO A 497 11.75 30.60 -36.89
C PRO A 497 10.36 31.12 -36.50
N GLY A 498 10.27 31.88 -35.42
CA GLY A 498 9.02 32.24 -34.74
C GLY A 498 9.25 33.30 -33.65
N PRO A 499 8.49 33.31 -32.53
CA PRO A 499 7.39 32.44 -32.11
C PRO A 499 6.06 32.72 -32.85
N VAL A 500 5.08 31.81 -32.75
CA VAL A 500 3.81 31.83 -33.53
C VAL A 500 3.03 33.15 -33.39
N HIS A 501 3.14 33.86 -32.25
CA HIS A 501 2.46 35.14 -32.02
C HIS A 501 3.11 36.34 -32.74
N ARG A 502 4.36 36.24 -33.20
CA ARG A 502 5.06 37.28 -33.99
C ARG A 502 5.00 36.99 -35.48
N TRP A 503 5.19 35.72 -35.83
CA TRP A 503 5.07 35.24 -37.20
C TRP A 503 4.81 33.73 -37.20
N SER A 504 3.88 33.29 -38.05
CA SER A 504 3.53 31.88 -38.20
C SER A 504 3.58 31.49 -39.68
N ALA A 505 4.28 30.40 -39.98
CA ALA A 505 4.23 29.82 -41.32
C ALA A 505 2.83 29.25 -41.59
N SER A 506 2.25 29.64 -42.72
CA SER A 506 0.97 29.09 -43.22
C SER A 506 1.16 27.77 -43.98
N ASP A 507 2.36 27.53 -44.51
CA ASP A 507 2.73 26.28 -45.18
C ASP A 507 4.17 25.92 -44.80
N VAL A 508 4.40 24.63 -44.50
CA VAL A 508 5.70 24.07 -44.10
C VAL A 508 5.93 22.79 -44.88
N ALA A 509 7.00 22.78 -45.67
CA ALA A 509 7.43 21.62 -46.43
C ALA A 509 8.80 21.13 -45.97
N LEU A 510 8.92 19.82 -45.77
CA LEU A 510 10.17 19.11 -45.51
C LEU A 510 10.56 18.34 -46.78
N ASP A 511 11.74 18.63 -47.34
CA ASP A 511 12.25 18.06 -48.60
C ASP A 511 11.26 18.14 -49.77
N GLY A 512 10.53 19.27 -49.85
CA GLY A 512 9.57 19.54 -50.92
C GLY A 512 8.19 18.90 -50.75
N ARG A 513 7.90 18.23 -49.63
CA ARG A 513 6.58 17.69 -49.29
C ARG A 513 6.00 18.41 -48.07
N SER A 514 4.73 18.83 -48.12
CA SER A 514 4.04 19.39 -46.95
C SER A 514 4.06 18.39 -45.78
N THR A 515 4.43 18.85 -44.59
CA THR A 515 4.54 17.99 -43.38
C THR A 515 3.41 18.28 -42.39
N TYR A 516 2.80 17.20 -41.87
CA TYR A 516 1.80 17.28 -40.80
C TYR A 516 2.40 17.02 -39.42
N GLY A 517 3.71 16.79 -39.33
CA GLY A 517 4.44 16.59 -38.08
C GLY A 517 4.80 17.91 -37.39
N LEU A 518 3.84 18.82 -37.26
CA LEU A 518 4.02 20.14 -36.65
C LEU A 518 3.33 20.19 -35.29
N ARG A 519 3.98 20.81 -34.31
CA ARG A 519 3.38 21.13 -33.01
C ARG A 519 3.86 22.50 -32.54
N THR A 520 3.14 23.11 -31.60
CA THR A 520 3.67 24.29 -30.90
C THR A 520 4.42 23.83 -29.66
N GLY A 521 5.70 24.20 -29.54
CA GLY A 521 6.53 23.93 -28.37
C GLY A 521 6.16 24.79 -27.15
N SER A 522 6.66 24.44 -25.97
CA SER A 522 6.40 25.18 -24.71
C SER A 522 6.91 26.63 -24.73
N LEU A 523 7.90 26.93 -25.58
CA LEU A 523 8.45 28.28 -25.79
C LEU A 523 7.70 29.09 -26.88
N GLY A 524 6.58 28.56 -27.40
CA GLY A 524 5.73 29.25 -28.37
C GLY A 524 6.22 29.22 -29.82
N PHE A 525 7.33 28.51 -30.12
CA PHE A 525 7.79 28.25 -31.48
C PHE A 525 7.01 27.07 -32.09
N MET A 526 6.80 27.11 -33.40
CA MET A 526 6.32 25.92 -34.13
C MET A 526 7.52 24.98 -34.31
N GLU A 527 7.34 23.70 -34.02
CA GLU A 527 8.38 22.69 -34.17
C GLU A 527 7.98 21.66 -35.22
N ALA A 528 8.94 21.27 -36.07
CA ALA A 528 8.76 20.24 -37.08
C ALA A 528 9.52 18.97 -36.68
N ARG A 529 8.88 17.81 -36.85
CA ARG A 529 9.55 16.52 -36.75
C ARG A 529 10.49 16.33 -37.93
N VAL A 530 11.79 16.21 -37.67
CA VAL A 530 12.85 16.00 -38.66
C VAL A 530 13.51 14.64 -38.42
N PRO A 531 13.54 13.72 -39.41
CA PRO A 531 14.25 12.46 -39.29
C PRO A 531 15.79 12.65 -39.32
N PRO A 532 16.60 11.62 -39.00
CA PRO A 532 18.05 11.73 -39.08
C PRO A 532 18.51 11.92 -40.54
N GLY A 533 19.39 12.89 -40.76
CA GLY A 533 19.91 13.27 -42.08
C GLY A 533 19.97 14.78 -42.29
N ARG A 534 20.33 15.18 -43.51
CA ARG A 534 20.30 16.57 -43.97
C ARG A 534 19.00 16.84 -44.71
N HIS A 535 18.22 17.78 -44.22
CA HIS A 535 16.88 18.08 -44.74
C HIS A 535 16.74 19.56 -45.12
N ARG A 536 15.91 19.85 -46.12
CA ARG A 536 15.56 21.21 -46.53
C ARG A 536 14.14 21.53 -46.07
N LEU A 537 14.03 22.51 -45.18
CA LEU A 537 12.76 23.06 -44.71
C LEU A 537 12.41 24.32 -45.50
N ARG A 538 11.20 24.36 -46.07
CA ARG A 538 10.65 25.56 -46.72
C ARG A 538 9.42 26.03 -45.96
N LEU A 539 9.45 27.27 -45.51
CA LEU A 539 8.40 27.93 -44.76
C LEU A 539 7.82 29.07 -45.58
N SER A 540 6.50 29.21 -45.61
CA SER A 540 5.84 30.37 -46.23
C SER A 540 4.74 30.91 -45.34
N GLY A 541 4.74 32.23 -45.09
CA GLY A 541 3.73 32.91 -44.29
C GLY A 541 3.52 34.36 -44.71
N PRO A 542 2.41 34.99 -44.29
CA PRO A 542 2.15 36.40 -44.57
C PRO A 542 3.11 37.32 -43.79
N VAL A 543 3.40 38.49 -44.33
CA VAL A 543 4.14 39.57 -43.64
C VAL A 543 3.12 40.45 -42.91
N PRO A 544 3.33 40.77 -41.62
CA PRO A 544 2.40 41.63 -40.88
C PRO A 544 2.22 43.02 -41.53
N PRO A 545 0.99 43.59 -41.52
CA PRO A 545 0.71 44.89 -42.14
C PRO A 545 1.35 46.08 -41.39
N SER A 546 1.85 45.87 -40.18
CA SER A 546 2.49 46.88 -39.31
C SER A 546 3.78 47.49 -39.88
N GLY A 547 4.33 46.95 -40.97
CA GLY A 547 5.57 47.45 -41.58
C GLY A 547 6.83 47.21 -40.74
N LYS A 548 6.71 46.47 -39.63
CA LYS A 548 7.81 46.08 -38.74
C LYS A 548 7.59 44.64 -38.27
N LEU A 549 8.58 43.78 -38.47
CA LEU A 549 8.56 42.37 -38.09
C LEU A 549 9.88 42.02 -37.38
N THR A 550 9.80 41.34 -36.24
CA THR A 550 10.95 40.71 -35.59
C THR A 550 10.80 39.20 -35.71
N LEU A 551 11.80 38.53 -36.26
CA LEU A 551 11.83 37.08 -36.46
C LEU A 551 12.93 36.49 -35.57
N ASP A 552 12.53 35.64 -34.61
CA ASP A 552 13.43 35.02 -33.64
C ASP A 552 13.78 33.58 -34.05
N PHE A 553 14.98 33.11 -33.68
CA PHE A 553 15.49 31.77 -33.95
C PHE A 553 15.80 31.04 -32.64
N ALA A 554 15.03 30.00 -32.31
CA ALA A 554 15.36 29.11 -31.19
C ALA A 554 16.51 28.15 -31.53
N LEU A 555 16.58 27.68 -32.78
CA LEU A 555 17.76 27.02 -33.35
C LEU A 555 18.45 28.02 -34.30
N VAL A 556 19.51 28.67 -33.81
CA VAL A 556 20.17 29.76 -34.54
C VAL A 556 20.90 29.21 -35.79
N PRO A 557 20.57 29.69 -37.01
CA PRO A 557 21.27 29.30 -38.22
C PRO A 557 22.72 29.79 -38.22
N GLN A 558 23.65 28.97 -38.71
CA GLN A 558 25.07 29.36 -38.81
C GLN A 558 25.30 30.48 -39.84
N ARG A 559 24.46 30.56 -40.87
CA ARG A 559 24.48 31.63 -41.88
C ARG A 559 23.07 32.02 -42.30
N VAL A 560 22.80 33.32 -42.29
CA VAL A 560 21.54 33.91 -42.75
C VAL A 560 21.81 34.80 -43.96
N SER A 561 20.99 34.65 -45.00
CA SER A 561 20.90 35.62 -46.08
C SER A 561 19.48 36.17 -46.15
N VAL A 562 19.34 37.46 -46.40
CA VAL A 562 18.03 38.13 -46.50
C VAL A 562 17.98 38.94 -47.78
N ASP A 563 16.99 38.64 -48.62
CA ASP A 563 16.64 39.40 -49.81
C ASP A 563 15.27 40.06 -49.60
N ALA A 564 15.31 41.35 -49.31
CA ALA A 564 14.17 42.12 -48.83
C ALA A 564 14.12 43.53 -49.44
N PRO A 565 13.82 43.67 -50.75
CA PRO A 565 13.78 44.96 -51.41
C PRO A 565 12.73 45.89 -50.78
N GLY A 566 13.14 47.11 -50.43
CA GLY A 566 12.28 48.11 -49.78
C GLY A 566 12.11 47.94 -48.26
N TRP A 567 12.88 47.04 -47.63
CA TRP A 567 12.93 46.88 -46.19
C TRP A 567 14.36 47.11 -45.66
N LEU A 568 14.46 47.80 -44.53
CA LEU A 568 15.66 47.88 -43.70
C LEU A 568 15.74 46.58 -42.87
N VAL A 569 16.89 45.91 -42.93
CA VAL A 569 17.16 44.66 -42.21
C VAL A 569 18.24 44.91 -41.15
N ASP A 570 17.87 44.76 -39.89
CA ASP A 570 18.78 44.88 -38.75
C ASP A 570 18.97 43.52 -38.05
N GLY A 571 20.14 43.30 -37.45
CA GLY A 571 20.45 42.09 -36.66
C GLY A 571 21.32 41.04 -37.37
N ILE A 572 21.81 41.32 -38.58
CA ILE A 572 22.73 40.44 -39.33
C ILE A 572 24.10 41.10 -39.43
N ARG A 573 25.15 40.39 -38.99
CA ARG A 573 26.54 40.86 -39.10
C ARG A 573 27.05 40.75 -40.54
N THR A 574 28.14 41.45 -40.87
CA THR A 574 28.76 41.44 -42.22
C THR A 574 29.19 40.05 -42.73
N ASN A 575 29.30 39.06 -41.83
CA ASN A 575 29.61 37.66 -42.15
C ASN A 575 28.38 36.74 -42.28
N GLY A 576 27.16 37.29 -42.20
CA GLY A 576 25.90 36.54 -42.27
C GLY A 576 25.50 35.86 -40.95
N HIS A 577 26.14 36.17 -39.83
CA HIS A 577 25.81 35.61 -38.51
C HIS A 577 24.71 36.43 -37.82
N VAL A 578 23.75 35.73 -37.19
CA VAL A 578 22.67 36.28 -36.35
C VAL A 578 22.88 35.79 -34.91
N GLU A 579 22.61 36.63 -33.90
CA GLU A 579 22.71 36.20 -32.50
C GLU A 579 21.48 35.40 -32.06
N SER A 580 20.27 35.93 -32.30
CA SER A 580 19.02 35.26 -31.92
C SER A 580 17.78 35.77 -32.65
N SER A 581 17.82 36.96 -33.26
CA SER A 581 16.68 37.53 -33.98
C SER A 581 17.13 38.49 -35.10
N ILE A 582 16.27 38.70 -36.09
CA ILE A 582 16.40 39.75 -37.09
C ILE A 582 15.19 40.68 -37.06
N GLN A 583 15.39 41.95 -37.41
CA GLN A 583 14.33 42.94 -37.49
C GLN A 583 14.21 43.48 -38.93
N LEU A 584 13.00 43.44 -39.46
CA LEU A 584 12.64 43.92 -40.79
C LEU A 584 11.73 45.14 -40.63
N GLN A 585 12.12 46.29 -41.17
CA GLN A 585 11.31 47.53 -41.16
C GLN A 585 11.11 48.05 -42.58
N ARG A 586 9.88 48.37 -42.99
CA ARG A 586 9.59 48.86 -44.35
C ARG A 586 10.11 50.29 -44.52
N MET A 587 10.90 50.56 -45.56
CA MET A 587 11.37 51.90 -45.88
C MET A 587 10.25 52.72 -46.56
N LEU A 588 9.93 53.87 -46.00
CA LEU A 588 9.03 54.86 -46.61
C LEU A 588 9.82 55.65 -47.68
N GLN A 589 9.30 55.77 -48.89
CA GLN A 589 9.84 56.65 -49.93
C GLN A 589 9.29 58.07 -49.74
N ASP A 590 10.18 59.03 -49.44
CA ASP A 590 9.87 60.46 -49.42
C ASP A 590 9.74 61.01 -50.85
N LYS A 591 8.66 61.74 -51.13
CA LYS A 591 8.56 62.73 -52.21
C LYS A 591 8.82 64.13 -51.62
N PRO A 592 9.62 64.99 -52.27
CA PRO A 592 9.94 66.32 -51.77
C PRO A 592 8.90 67.36 -52.20
N ASP A 593 8.49 68.24 -51.29
CA ASP A 593 8.44 69.70 -51.51
C ASP A 593 7.95 70.47 -50.26
N GLY A 594 8.69 71.52 -49.91
CA GLY A 594 8.09 72.86 -49.79
C GLY A 594 7.55 73.34 -48.44
N SER A 595 8.41 74.04 -47.70
CA SER A 595 8.16 75.28 -46.96
C SER A 595 7.40 75.28 -45.62
N ALA A 596 8.16 75.69 -44.60
CA ALA A 596 7.87 76.70 -43.58
C ALA A 596 6.48 76.75 -42.96
N SER A 597 6.40 76.44 -41.66
CA SER A 597 6.40 77.43 -40.58
C SER A 597 6.05 76.74 -39.27
N ALA A 598 6.82 77.04 -38.22
CA ALA A 598 6.45 76.66 -36.86
C ALA A 598 5.20 77.43 -36.45
N PRO A 599 4.29 76.79 -35.71
CA PRO A 599 3.60 77.44 -34.62
C PRO A 599 4.16 76.91 -33.30
N GLU A 600 4.64 77.84 -32.49
CA GLU A 600 4.69 77.71 -31.04
C GLU A 600 3.33 77.26 -30.47
N GLY A 601 3.38 76.54 -29.35
CA GLY A 601 2.28 76.56 -28.39
C GLY A 601 1.43 75.29 -28.33
N ALA A 602 2.05 74.16 -28.02
CA ALA A 602 1.40 73.17 -27.17
C ALA A 602 2.44 72.68 -26.16
N SER A 603 2.44 73.31 -24.98
CA SER A 603 3.09 72.74 -23.81
C SER A 603 2.56 71.32 -23.66
N VAL A 604 3.38 70.32 -23.99
CA VAL A 604 3.17 68.96 -23.49
C VAL A 604 3.18 69.14 -21.98
N SER A 605 2.00 69.11 -21.34
CA SER A 605 1.92 69.05 -19.89
C SER A 605 2.83 67.91 -19.45
N GLU A 606 3.95 68.25 -18.82
CA GLU A 606 4.80 67.27 -18.15
C GLU A 606 3.89 66.58 -17.13
N VAL A 607 3.50 65.35 -17.44
CA VAL A 607 2.73 64.53 -16.49
C VAL A 607 3.64 64.36 -15.28
N PRO A 608 3.23 64.81 -14.07
CA PRO A 608 4.04 64.68 -12.88
C PRO A 608 4.39 63.19 -12.67
N ALA A 609 5.63 62.92 -12.26
CA ALA A 609 6.10 61.56 -12.07
C ALA A 609 5.19 60.81 -11.10
N TRP A 610 4.61 59.70 -11.56
CA TRP A 610 3.74 58.85 -10.76
C TRP A 610 4.44 57.53 -10.44
N PHE A 611 4.30 57.05 -9.21
CA PHE A 611 4.99 55.86 -8.72
C PHE A 611 4.01 54.79 -8.22
N ARG A 612 4.50 53.56 -8.14
CA ARG A 612 3.88 52.46 -7.41
C ARG A 612 4.84 52.00 -6.32
N VAL A 613 4.38 52.06 -5.08
CA VAL A 613 5.11 51.55 -3.91
C VAL A 613 4.54 50.18 -3.59
N THR A 614 5.35 49.14 -3.69
CA THR A 614 4.99 47.79 -3.30
C THR A 614 5.72 47.46 -2.02
N ARG A 615 5.00 47.15 -0.94
CA ARG A 615 5.57 46.66 0.32
C ARG A 615 5.30 45.17 0.44
N LEU A 616 6.35 44.39 0.59
CA LEU A 616 6.28 42.98 0.93
C LEU A 616 6.63 42.83 2.40
N ILE A 617 5.62 42.59 3.23
CA ILE A 617 5.75 42.49 4.68
C ILE A 617 5.82 41.00 5.02
N GLN A 618 6.97 40.56 5.52
CA GLN A 618 7.27 39.16 5.78
C GLN A 618 7.37 38.94 7.28
N LEU A 619 6.44 38.17 7.82
CA LEU A 619 6.31 37.88 9.24
C LEU A 619 6.85 36.47 9.50
N GLY A 620 8.17 36.34 9.58
CA GLY A 620 8.88 35.09 9.92
C GLY A 620 9.41 35.10 11.35
N VAL A 621 10.52 34.41 11.61
CA VAL A 621 11.25 34.50 12.90
C VAL A 621 11.72 35.95 13.13
N THR A 622 12.23 36.60 12.09
CA THR A 622 12.48 38.04 12.03
C THR A 622 11.46 38.69 11.09
N TRP A 623 10.93 39.84 11.47
CA TRP A 623 9.97 40.57 10.63
C TRP A 623 10.71 41.54 9.73
N THR A 624 10.51 41.38 8.42
CA THR A 624 11.17 42.17 7.40
C THR A 624 10.16 42.82 6.47
N VAL A 625 10.50 43.98 5.92
CA VAL A 625 9.72 44.64 4.88
C VAL A 625 10.64 44.94 3.71
N GLU A 626 10.28 44.44 2.54
CA GLU A 626 10.92 44.81 1.28
C GLU A 626 10.03 45.84 0.57
N THR A 627 10.54 47.05 0.41
CA THR A 627 9.80 48.11 -0.28
C THR A 627 10.42 48.35 -1.64
N THR A 628 9.60 48.21 -2.69
CA THR A 628 9.97 48.49 -4.07
C THR A 628 9.15 49.67 -4.58
N VAL A 629 9.82 50.73 -5.02
CA VAL A 629 9.22 51.91 -5.62
C VAL A 629 9.49 51.86 -7.12
N ARG A 630 8.45 51.80 -7.94
CA ARG A 630 8.55 51.75 -9.41
C ARG A 630 7.93 53.01 -10.02
N ARG A 631 8.62 53.63 -10.96
CA ARG A 631 8.10 54.76 -11.74
C ARG A 631 7.16 54.23 -12.84
N MET A 632 5.96 54.82 -12.93
CA MET A 632 4.93 54.44 -13.91
C MET A 632 4.90 55.37 -15.13
N THR A 633 5.46 56.57 -15.01
CA THR A 633 5.65 57.54 -16.11
C THR A 633 6.96 57.27 -16.86
N PRO A 634 7.11 57.68 -18.14
CA PRO A 634 8.35 57.55 -18.90
C PRO A 634 9.59 58.10 -18.17
N VAL A 635 10.73 57.43 -18.36
CA VAL A 635 12.06 57.88 -17.89
C VAL A 635 12.56 59.07 -18.73
N GLY A 636 13.58 59.79 -18.25
CA GLY A 636 14.19 60.92 -18.98
C GLY A 636 14.42 62.18 -18.15
N ASN A 637 13.64 62.39 -17.08
CA ASN A 637 13.83 63.46 -16.09
C ASN A 637 14.01 62.86 -14.69
N PRO A 638 14.94 63.37 -13.84
CA PRO A 638 15.02 62.97 -12.45
C PRO A 638 13.71 63.20 -11.71
N ALA A 639 13.39 62.35 -10.75
CA ALA A 639 12.18 62.51 -9.95
C ALA A 639 12.45 62.09 -8.49
N VAL A 640 11.77 62.74 -7.55
CA VAL A 640 11.88 62.44 -6.12
C VAL A 640 10.51 62.06 -5.61
N VAL A 641 10.45 61.00 -4.81
CA VAL A 641 9.23 60.56 -4.13
C VAL A 641 9.52 60.38 -2.65
N ARG A 642 8.58 60.80 -1.81
CA ARG A 642 8.64 60.68 -0.36
C ARG A 642 7.68 59.57 0.06
N VAL A 643 8.23 58.46 0.54
CA VAL A 643 7.45 57.28 0.93
C VAL A 643 7.40 57.23 2.46
N PRO A 644 6.22 57.24 3.10
CA PRO A 644 6.10 57.13 4.56
C PRO A 644 6.77 55.85 5.09
N VAL A 645 7.45 55.92 6.22
CA VAL A 645 8.02 54.72 6.87
C VAL A 645 6.96 54.14 7.82
N LEU A 646 6.86 52.81 7.95
CA LEU A 646 5.94 52.16 8.89
C LEU A 646 6.34 52.44 10.33
N ALA A 647 5.39 52.34 11.26
CA ALA A 647 5.68 52.53 12.69
C ALA A 647 6.72 51.49 13.17
N GLY A 648 7.82 51.95 13.75
CA GLY A 648 8.91 51.10 14.24
C GLY A 648 9.80 50.49 13.15
N GLU A 649 9.59 50.79 11.87
CA GLU A 649 10.42 50.27 10.77
C GLU A 649 11.83 50.86 10.79
N SER A 650 12.84 49.98 10.70
CA SER A 650 14.25 50.34 10.64
C SER A 650 14.85 49.92 9.29
N ILE A 651 15.23 50.90 8.45
CA ILE A 651 15.79 50.65 7.12
C ILE A 651 17.24 50.14 7.24
N MET A 652 17.57 49.06 6.52
CA MET A 652 18.90 48.43 6.53
C MET A 652 19.86 48.99 5.47
N ALA A 653 19.39 49.90 4.61
CA ALA A 653 20.15 50.44 3.48
C ALA A 653 20.72 51.84 3.78
N ASP A 654 22.05 51.98 3.68
CA ASP A 654 22.77 53.25 3.89
C ASP A 654 22.43 54.34 2.85
N ALA A 655 21.81 53.97 1.73
CA ALA A 655 21.54 54.85 0.60
C ALA A 655 20.21 55.63 0.69
N ILE A 656 19.37 55.37 1.69
CA ILE A 656 18.04 56.00 1.83
C ILE A 656 18.03 56.93 3.03
N GLU A 657 17.89 58.23 2.76
CA GLU A 657 17.76 59.24 3.81
C GLU A 657 16.32 59.27 4.34
N ILE A 658 16.18 59.18 5.67
CA ILE A 658 14.90 59.34 6.37
C ILE A 658 14.83 60.76 6.93
N ARG A 659 13.78 61.52 6.56
CA ARG A 659 13.45 62.81 7.19
C ARG A 659 11.97 62.85 7.53
N ASP A 660 11.63 63.31 8.72
CA ASP A 660 10.25 63.47 9.20
C ASP A 660 9.39 62.19 9.06
N GLY A 661 9.98 61.01 9.26
CA GLY A 661 9.30 59.71 9.11
C GLY A 661 9.01 59.31 7.66
N GLN A 662 9.65 59.95 6.68
CA GLN A 662 9.53 59.64 5.25
C GLN A 662 10.90 59.25 4.68
N ALA A 663 10.92 58.17 3.92
CA ALA A 663 12.06 57.77 3.09
C ALA A 663 12.08 58.63 1.81
N ILE A 664 13.17 59.37 1.61
CA ILE A 664 13.36 60.20 0.41
C ILE A 664 14.07 59.37 -0.66
N VAL A 665 13.34 59.04 -1.73
CA VAL A 665 13.83 58.19 -2.81
C VAL A 665 14.08 59.06 -4.04
N THR A 666 15.33 59.13 -4.49
CA THR A 666 15.74 59.93 -5.65
C THR A 666 16.00 59.03 -6.86
N PHE A 667 15.23 59.23 -7.93
CA PHE A 667 15.38 58.50 -9.19
C PHE A 667 16.28 59.29 -10.16
N PRO A 668 17.44 58.74 -10.58
CA PRO A 668 18.21 59.30 -11.69
C PRO A 668 17.46 59.14 -13.03
N ARG A 669 17.96 59.80 -14.09
CA ARG A 669 17.27 59.94 -15.39
C ARG A 669 16.74 58.62 -15.96
N ASP A 670 17.48 57.53 -15.81
CA ASP A 670 17.22 56.24 -16.45
C ASP A 670 16.78 55.14 -15.46
N ALA A 671 16.57 55.48 -14.17
CA ALA A 671 16.10 54.50 -13.19
C ALA A 671 14.58 54.33 -13.22
N GLU A 672 14.13 53.08 -13.37
CA GLU A 672 12.72 52.72 -13.37
C GLU A 672 12.21 52.22 -12.00
N PHE A 673 13.08 51.67 -11.16
CA PHE A 673 12.72 51.15 -9.84
C PHE A 673 13.84 51.35 -8.82
N MET A 674 13.48 51.38 -7.53
CA MET A 674 14.39 51.36 -6.39
C MET A 674 13.82 50.44 -5.31
N THR A 675 14.67 49.65 -4.67
CA THR A 675 14.27 48.66 -3.67
C THR A 675 15.14 48.76 -2.43
N TRP A 676 14.55 48.58 -1.25
CA TRP A 676 15.28 48.44 0.02
C TRP A 676 14.60 47.45 0.96
N SER A 677 15.38 46.94 1.90
CA SER A 677 14.91 46.10 3.00
C SER A 677 14.95 46.85 4.33
N SER A 678 13.98 46.57 5.19
CA SER A 678 13.87 47.08 6.54
C SER A 678 13.41 45.98 7.50
N THR A 679 13.61 46.20 8.80
CA THR A 679 13.11 45.33 9.86
C THR A 679 11.97 45.99 10.62
N LEU A 680 11.05 45.17 11.13
CA LEU A 680 9.98 45.58 12.02
C LEU A 680 10.14 44.90 13.40
N PRO A 681 9.79 45.59 14.51
CA PRO A 681 9.67 44.94 15.80
C PRO A 681 8.50 43.96 15.80
N VAL A 682 8.63 42.85 16.54
CA VAL A 682 7.55 41.86 16.69
C VAL A 682 6.50 42.42 17.65
N GLU A 683 5.31 42.69 17.14
CA GLU A 683 4.17 43.25 17.90
C GLU A 683 2.89 42.44 17.64
N PRO A 684 1.92 42.39 18.57
CA PRO A 684 0.69 41.60 18.37
C PRO A 684 -0.22 42.14 17.26
N GLU A 685 -0.01 43.39 16.82
CA GLU A 685 -0.85 44.06 15.83
C GLU A 685 -0.01 45.01 14.98
N ILE A 686 -0.09 44.88 13.65
CA ILE A 686 0.51 45.81 12.69
C ILE A 686 -0.61 46.63 12.07
N ARG A 687 -0.45 47.95 12.10
CA ARG A 687 -1.38 48.89 11.44
C ARG A 687 -0.71 49.50 10.22
N LEU A 688 -1.27 49.23 9.04
CA LEU A 688 -0.84 49.79 7.78
C LEU A 688 -1.79 50.93 7.39
N GLY A 689 -1.23 52.09 7.06
CA GLY A 689 -1.96 53.30 6.70
C GLY A 689 -2.17 54.31 7.84
N PRO A 690 -2.92 55.40 7.57
CA PRO A 690 -3.59 55.69 6.30
C PRO A 690 -2.59 56.02 5.19
N ASN A 691 -2.86 55.55 3.97
CA ASN A 691 -2.08 55.93 2.81
C ASN A 691 -2.20 57.46 2.60
N ALA A 692 -1.07 58.16 2.51
CA ALA A 692 -1.03 59.61 2.34
C ALA A 692 -1.36 59.97 0.88
N ALA A 693 -2.07 61.09 0.67
CA ALA A 693 -2.25 61.62 -0.68
C ALA A 693 -0.88 62.08 -1.22
N GLY A 694 -0.32 61.34 -2.18
CA GLY A 694 0.97 61.59 -2.80
C GLY A 694 0.97 61.21 -4.29
N SER A 695 2.10 61.39 -4.98
CA SER A 695 2.26 60.99 -6.38
C SER A 695 2.52 59.49 -6.55
N PHE A 696 1.90 58.65 -5.71
CA PHE A 696 2.07 57.21 -5.76
C PHE A 696 0.85 56.44 -5.26
N ASN A 697 0.76 55.17 -5.67
CA ASN A 697 -0.19 54.20 -5.12
C ASN A 697 0.58 53.15 -4.33
N GLU A 698 0.04 52.69 -3.22
CA GLU A 698 0.62 51.57 -2.48
C GLU A 698 -0.08 50.26 -2.83
N THR A 699 0.71 49.18 -2.82
CA THR A 699 0.24 47.79 -2.76
C THR A 699 0.96 47.13 -1.60
N TRP A 700 0.21 46.53 -0.68
CA TRP A 700 0.76 45.79 0.46
C TRP A 700 0.57 44.30 0.24
N HIS A 701 1.65 43.54 0.30
CA HIS A 701 1.63 42.09 0.39
C HIS A 701 1.99 41.69 1.81
N VAL A 702 1.20 40.82 2.43
CA VAL A 702 1.46 40.29 3.77
C VAL A 702 1.75 38.81 3.65
N GLU A 703 2.98 38.38 3.93
CA GLU A 703 3.39 36.98 3.99
C GLU A 703 3.62 36.61 5.46
N CYS A 704 2.90 35.61 5.96
CA CYS A 704 2.97 35.16 7.35
C CYS A 704 3.53 33.74 7.39
N GLY A 705 4.65 33.54 8.08
CA GLY A 705 5.24 32.22 8.27
C GLY A 705 4.33 31.29 9.09
N PRO A 706 4.56 29.97 9.06
CA PRO A 706 3.74 28.99 9.77
C PRO A 706 3.88 29.06 11.30
N ILE A 707 4.89 29.77 11.82
CA ILE A 707 5.06 30.00 13.26
C ILE A 707 4.06 31.02 13.85
N TRP A 708 3.34 31.75 12.99
CA TRP A 708 2.38 32.78 13.38
C TRP A 708 1.00 32.47 12.79
N SER A 709 -0.06 32.78 13.53
CA SER A 709 -1.41 32.89 13.02
C SER A 709 -1.73 34.37 12.76
N CYS A 710 -2.02 34.70 11.50
CA CYS A 710 -2.26 36.05 11.03
C CYS A 710 -3.69 36.24 10.56
N THR A 711 -4.38 37.28 11.07
CA THR A 711 -5.71 37.67 10.60
C THR A 711 -5.72 39.12 10.17
N THR A 712 -6.45 39.43 9.09
CA THR A 712 -6.53 40.77 8.51
C THR A 712 -7.93 41.35 8.66
N SER A 713 -8.01 42.66 8.90
CA SER A 713 -9.29 43.38 9.00
C SER A 713 -9.17 44.82 8.52
N GLY A 714 -10.30 45.40 8.09
CA GLY A 714 -10.39 46.79 7.61
C GLY A 714 -10.43 46.92 6.08
N LEU A 715 -9.65 46.13 5.34
CA LEU A 715 -9.60 46.16 3.88
C LEU A 715 -9.64 44.73 3.31
N PRO A 716 -10.53 44.41 2.35
CA PRO A 716 -10.53 43.10 1.72
C PRO A 716 -9.33 42.96 0.77
N PRO A 717 -8.68 41.78 0.72
CA PRO A 717 -7.56 41.56 -0.19
C PRO A 717 -8.03 41.59 -1.64
N THR A 718 -7.19 42.08 -2.56
CA THR A 718 -7.43 42.04 -4.01
C THR A 718 -6.97 40.72 -4.63
N ARG A 719 -6.13 39.97 -3.92
CA ARG A 719 -5.65 38.63 -4.26
C ARG A 719 -5.21 37.92 -2.97
N HIS A 720 -5.45 36.62 -2.83
CA HIS A 720 -5.00 35.85 -1.64
C HIS A 720 -3.63 35.17 -1.82
N LEU A 721 -3.33 34.73 -3.04
CA LEU A 721 -2.14 33.93 -3.35
C LEU A 721 -1.15 34.70 -4.23
N ARG A 722 0.15 34.52 -3.98
CA ARG A 722 1.24 34.96 -4.84
C ARG A 722 2.17 33.79 -5.10
N ASP A 723 2.34 33.41 -6.37
CA ASP A 723 3.14 32.25 -6.79
C ASP A 723 2.77 30.95 -6.05
N GLY A 724 1.47 30.76 -5.76
CA GLY A 724 0.97 29.59 -5.03
C GLY A 724 1.10 29.66 -3.51
N ALA A 725 1.77 30.67 -2.94
CA ALA A 725 1.87 30.85 -1.50
C ALA A 725 0.85 31.87 -0.97
N TRP A 726 0.44 31.71 0.29
CA TRP A 726 -0.41 32.66 0.99
C TRP A 726 0.32 34.00 1.16
N ALA A 727 -0.15 35.00 0.44
CA ALA A 727 0.46 36.33 0.39
C ALA A 727 -0.59 37.36 -0.03
N PRO A 728 -1.63 37.59 0.80
CA PRO A 728 -2.72 38.47 0.44
C PRO A 728 -2.21 39.86 0.06
N ALA A 729 -2.69 40.34 -1.10
CA ALA A 729 -2.39 41.64 -1.66
C ALA A 729 -3.51 42.62 -1.32
N PHE A 730 -3.14 43.84 -0.97
CA PHE A 730 -4.06 44.90 -0.60
C PHE A 730 -3.69 46.18 -1.35
N ASP A 731 -4.65 46.78 -2.04
CA ASP A 731 -4.46 48.01 -2.83
C ASP A 731 -5.26 49.17 -2.21
N PRO A 732 -4.76 49.79 -1.11
CA PRO A 732 -5.47 50.80 -0.34
C PRO A 732 -5.67 52.11 -1.11
N TRP A 733 -6.85 52.70 -0.97
CA TRP A 733 -7.09 54.10 -1.35
C TRP A 733 -6.59 55.07 -0.27
N PRO A 734 -6.36 56.35 -0.61
CA PRO A 734 -6.00 57.37 0.38
C PRO A 734 -6.99 57.39 1.55
N GLY A 735 -6.47 57.29 2.78
CA GLY A 735 -7.28 57.24 4.02
C GLY A 735 -7.69 55.84 4.51
N GLU A 736 -7.60 54.80 3.68
CA GLU A 736 -7.90 53.43 4.10
C GLU A 736 -6.78 52.84 4.97
N LYS A 737 -7.15 51.87 5.83
CA LYS A 737 -6.25 51.23 6.80
C LYS A 737 -6.42 49.72 6.78
N LEU A 738 -5.33 49.01 7.01
CA LEU A 738 -5.31 47.56 7.19
C LEU A 738 -4.73 47.25 8.57
N VAL A 739 -5.41 46.38 9.32
CA VAL A 739 -4.95 45.85 10.60
C VAL A 739 -4.61 44.38 10.42
N VAL A 740 -3.36 44.01 10.70
CA VAL A 740 -2.88 42.63 10.71
C VAL A 740 -2.66 42.24 12.18
N ARG A 741 -3.49 41.34 12.71
CA ARG A 741 -3.26 40.77 14.05
C ARG A 741 -2.39 39.52 13.90
N VAL A 742 -1.35 39.44 14.72
CA VAL A 742 -0.38 38.35 14.67
C VAL A 742 -0.30 37.70 16.05
N THR A 743 -0.48 36.39 16.08
CA THR A 743 -0.45 35.62 17.34
C THR A 743 0.45 34.40 17.17
N LYS A 744 1.26 34.08 18.18
CA LYS A 744 2.04 32.83 18.20
C LYS A 744 1.15 31.71 18.75
N PRO A 745 0.77 30.70 17.95
CA PRO A 745 -0.05 29.60 18.44
C PRO A 745 0.68 28.82 19.55
N LYS A 746 -0.06 28.24 20.49
CA LYS A 746 0.53 27.42 21.55
C LYS A 746 0.82 26.02 21.00
N PRO A 747 2.03 25.46 21.20
CA PRO A 747 2.32 24.07 20.84
C PRO A 747 1.35 23.11 21.53
N ALA A 748 0.91 22.07 20.81
CA ALA A 748 0.16 20.97 21.40
C ALA A 748 1.07 20.08 22.26
N GLN A 749 0.49 19.36 23.22
CA GLN A 749 1.23 18.33 23.95
C GLN A 749 1.51 17.14 23.03
N GLY A 750 2.68 16.53 23.15
CA GLY A 750 3.05 15.34 22.38
C GLY A 750 4.47 14.87 22.68
N ALA A 751 4.81 13.67 22.23
CA ALA A 751 6.12 13.09 22.44
C ALA A 751 7.19 13.76 21.57
N SER A 752 8.33 14.12 22.16
CA SER A 752 9.51 14.59 21.43
C SER A 752 10.39 13.46 20.92
N THR A 753 10.16 12.23 21.39
CA THR A 753 10.90 11.04 21.02
C THR A 753 9.93 9.87 20.96
N THR A 754 9.95 9.13 19.86
CA THR A 754 9.08 7.97 19.61
C THR A 754 9.92 6.80 19.11
N VAL A 755 9.73 5.63 19.72
CA VAL A 755 10.33 4.38 19.24
C VAL A 755 9.38 3.79 18.21
N GLU A 756 9.72 3.93 16.92
CA GLU A 756 8.92 3.51 15.76
C GLU A 756 9.02 2.01 15.48
N GLY A 757 10.05 1.34 16.03
CA GLY A 757 10.24 -0.09 15.91
C GLY A 757 11.27 -0.59 16.92
N ALA A 758 11.08 -1.81 17.41
CA ALA A 758 12.04 -2.46 18.29
C ALA A 758 12.06 -3.97 18.07
N SER A 759 13.20 -4.52 17.68
CA SER A 759 13.39 -5.95 17.45
C SER A 759 14.42 -6.53 18.42
N LEU A 760 14.04 -7.56 19.16
CA LEU A 760 14.90 -8.28 20.08
C LEU A 760 15.17 -9.69 19.54
N ASP A 761 16.37 -9.90 19.03
CA ASP A 761 16.84 -11.21 18.59
C ASP A 761 17.55 -11.93 19.75
N LEU A 762 17.08 -13.14 20.05
CA LEU A 762 17.55 -13.99 21.15
C LEU A 762 18.11 -15.30 20.61
N SER A 763 19.37 -15.57 20.94
CA SER A 763 20.07 -16.83 20.65
C SER A 763 20.46 -17.53 21.96
N PRO A 764 19.51 -18.22 22.62
CA PRO A 764 19.75 -18.94 23.86
C PRO A 764 20.59 -20.21 23.66
N GLY A 765 21.82 -20.21 24.15
CA GLY A 765 22.69 -21.39 24.22
C GLY A 765 22.49 -22.22 25.51
N VAL A 766 23.29 -23.28 25.66
CA VAL A 766 23.22 -24.18 26.84
C VAL A 766 23.61 -23.49 28.15
N ARG A 767 24.49 -22.48 28.10
CA ARG A 767 25.06 -21.82 29.29
C ARG A 767 24.99 -20.30 29.26
N ARG A 768 24.68 -19.70 28.11
CA ARG A 768 24.64 -18.26 27.92
C ARG A 768 23.53 -17.93 26.93
N LEU A 769 23.01 -16.73 27.05
CA LEU A 769 22.11 -16.12 26.09
C LEU A 769 22.86 -14.99 25.40
N GLU A 770 22.86 -15.01 24.08
CA GLU A 770 23.25 -13.87 23.25
C GLU A 770 21.97 -13.14 22.83
N ALA A 771 21.95 -11.83 23.00
CA ALA A 771 20.79 -11.01 22.67
C ALA A 771 21.21 -9.74 21.93
N THR A 772 20.45 -9.40 20.88
CA THR A 772 20.63 -8.18 20.09
C THR A 772 19.33 -7.41 20.04
N LEU A 773 19.35 -6.15 20.49
CA LEU A 773 18.23 -5.21 20.35
C LEU A 773 18.55 -4.25 19.20
N GLY A 774 17.70 -4.22 18.18
CA GLY A 774 17.62 -3.13 17.20
C GLY A 774 16.42 -2.24 17.54
N ALA A 775 16.60 -0.92 17.52
CA ALA A 775 15.52 0.03 17.74
C ALA A 775 15.60 1.19 16.75
N GLU A 776 14.44 1.55 16.19
CA GLU A 776 14.25 2.73 15.34
C GLU A 776 13.59 3.82 16.17
N VAL A 777 14.28 4.95 16.32
CA VAL A 777 13.87 6.04 17.21
C VAL A 777 13.85 7.36 16.46
N ARG A 778 12.68 7.98 16.37
CA ARG A 778 12.55 9.36 15.87
C ARG A 778 12.62 10.32 17.05
N THR A 779 13.44 11.36 16.95
CA THR A 779 13.50 12.43 17.95
C THR A 779 13.46 13.79 17.29
N SER A 780 12.71 14.75 17.84
CA SER A 780 12.64 16.10 17.28
C SER A 780 13.76 17.02 17.76
N GLN A 781 14.40 16.68 18.88
CA GLN A 781 15.58 17.37 19.37
C GLN A 781 16.68 16.37 19.73
N GLY A 782 17.93 16.83 19.65
CA GLY A 782 19.07 16.05 20.09
C GLY A 782 19.06 15.91 21.60
N GLY A 783 19.37 14.73 22.11
CA GLY A 783 19.25 14.46 23.53
C GLY A 783 19.75 13.09 23.94
N THR A 784 19.70 12.84 25.24
CA THR A 784 20.10 11.57 25.83
C THR A 784 18.90 10.67 26.03
N HIS A 785 18.99 9.43 25.53
CA HIS A 785 17.98 8.39 25.68
C HIS A 785 18.50 7.26 26.58
N VAL A 786 17.64 6.73 27.45
CA VAL A 786 18.03 5.75 28.47
C VAL A 786 17.29 4.43 28.26
N TRP A 787 18.06 3.37 28.09
CA TRP A 787 17.60 1.99 27.93
C TRP A 787 17.83 1.22 29.26
N MET A 788 16.93 0.29 29.61
CA MET A 788 17.16 -0.63 30.73
C MET A 788 17.33 -2.05 30.21
N LEU A 789 18.56 -2.56 30.32
CA LEU A 789 18.87 -3.95 30.03
C LEU A 789 18.42 -4.89 31.16
N PRO A 790 18.38 -6.20 30.91
CA PRO A 790 18.10 -7.22 31.92
C PRO A 790 19.14 -7.22 33.05
N GLU A 791 18.78 -7.78 34.20
CA GLU A 791 19.72 -7.92 35.31
C GLU A 791 20.82 -8.94 34.97
N GLY A 792 22.09 -8.58 35.19
CA GLY A 792 23.22 -9.43 34.85
C GLY A 792 23.62 -9.42 33.36
N ALA A 793 22.96 -8.61 32.52
CA ALA A 793 23.36 -8.39 31.14
C ALA A 793 24.71 -7.66 31.07
N LYS A 794 25.63 -8.16 30.24
CA LYS A 794 26.91 -7.52 29.95
C LYS A 794 26.89 -7.00 28.51
N LEU A 795 26.79 -5.69 28.34
CA LEU A 795 26.78 -5.04 27.03
C LEU A 795 28.16 -5.17 26.35
N GLU A 796 28.17 -5.72 25.14
CA GLU A 796 29.40 -5.97 24.36
C GLU A 796 29.51 -5.01 23.17
N ARG A 797 28.39 -4.71 22.51
CA ARG A 797 28.32 -3.86 21.32
C ARG A 797 27.23 -2.81 21.50
N LEU A 798 27.54 -1.57 21.14
CA LEU A 798 26.60 -0.46 21.05
C LEU A 798 26.91 0.35 19.80
N GLU A 799 25.91 0.52 18.94
CA GLU A 799 26.00 1.30 17.71
C GLU A 799 24.83 2.28 17.62
N VAL A 800 25.13 3.48 17.12
CA VAL A 800 24.12 4.50 16.81
C VAL A 800 24.34 4.91 15.36
N ASN A 801 23.31 4.77 14.53
CA ASN A 801 23.34 5.03 13.09
C ASN A 801 24.49 4.30 12.38
N GLY A 802 24.68 3.01 12.71
CA GLY A 802 25.77 2.17 12.18
C GLY A 802 27.18 2.52 12.68
N THR A 803 27.33 3.53 13.55
CA THR A 803 28.61 3.94 14.09
C THR A 803 28.82 3.34 15.50
N PRO A 804 29.90 2.58 15.75
CA PRO A 804 30.22 2.08 17.08
C PRO A 804 30.47 3.20 18.09
N VAL A 805 29.78 3.13 19.23
CA VAL A 805 29.90 4.09 20.35
C VAL A 805 30.49 3.38 21.56
N PRO A 806 31.38 4.01 22.35
CA PRO A 806 31.90 3.43 23.57
C PRO A 806 30.79 2.99 24.52
N VAL A 807 30.84 1.73 24.95
CA VAL A 807 29.88 1.14 25.88
C VAL A 807 29.94 1.88 27.22
N ARG A 808 28.84 2.54 27.59
CA ARG A 808 28.64 3.18 28.90
C ARG A 808 27.42 2.55 29.57
N GLN A 809 27.65 1.46 30.31
CA GLN A 809 26.64 0.75 31.08
C GLN A 809 26.83 1.04 32.58
N ASP A 810 25.78 1.49 33.24
CA ASP A 810 25.73 1.67 34.70
C ASP A 810 24.66 0.72 35.30
N GLY A 811 25.13 -0.43 35.80
CA GLY A 811 24.25 -1.52 36.22
C GLY A 811 23.39 -2.00 35.05
N ARG A 812 22.08 -1.69 35.08
CA ARG A 812 21.12 -2.02 34.02
C ARG A 812 20.92 -0.89 33.01
N LYS A 813 21.38 0.33 33.32
CA LYS A 813 21.14 1.52 32.50
C LYS A 813 22.18 1.62 31.40
N VAL A 814 21.71 1.85 30.17
CA VAL A 814 22.56 2.18 29.02
C VAL A 814 22.08 3.51 28.47
N THR A 815 23.03 4.40 28.21
CA THR A 815 22.74 5.78 27.83
C THR A 815 23.29 6.08 26.46
N THR A 816 22.45 6.52 25.53
CA THR A 816 22.83 6.86 24.15
C THR A 816 22.47 8.31 23.85
N ASN A 817 23.27 8.98 23.01
CA ASN A 817 22.94 10.31 22.50
C ASN A 817 22.33 10.17 21.11
N LEU A 818 21.16 10.74 20.91
CA LEU A 818 20.42 10.73 19.64
C LEU A 818 20.44 12.12 19.01
N SER A 819 20.46 12.17 17.68
CA SER A 819 20.40 13.41 16.89
C SER A 819 18.97 13.67 16.42
N PRO A 820 18.54 14.92 16.17
CA PRO A 820 17.23 15.20 15.56
C PRO A 820 17.00 14.39 14.28
N GLY A 821 15.78 13.89 14.08
CA GLY A 821 15.39 13.01 12.98
C GLY A 821 15.32 11.53 13.38
N PRO A 822 15.30 10.62 12.37
CA PRO A 822 15.35 9.18 12.60
C PRO A 822 16.75 8.74 13.06
N ASN A 823 16.79 7.83 14.03
CA ASN A 823 18.01 7.21 14.54
C ASN A 823 17.82 5.69 14.62
N GLN A 824 18.88 4.94 14.34
CA GLN A 824 18.93 3.50 14.50
C GLN A 824 19.89 3.16 15.65
N VAL A 825 19.43 2.40 16.64
CA VAL A 825 20.25 1.99 17.79
C VAL A 825 20.33 0.47 17.82
N THR A 826 21.55 -0.05 17.87
CA THR A 826 21.81 -1.49 17.96
C THR A 826 22.63 -1.80 19.20
N MET A 827 22.15 -2.71 20.04
CA MET A 827 22.80 -3.14 21.28
C MET A 827 22.93 -4.67 21.31
N GLY A 828 24.14 -5.18 21.51
CA GLY A 828 24.41 -6.62 21.66
C GLY A 828 24.97 -6.92 23.05
N TRP A 829 24.35 -7.85 23.78
CA TRP A 829 24.80 -8.25 25.13
C TRP A 829 24.77 -9.77 25.33
N GLN A 830 25.51 -10.20 26.35
CA GLN A 830 25.49 -11.58 26.84
C GLN A 830 24.93 -11.67 28.26
N GLU A 831 24.22 -12.76 28.54
CA GLU A 831 23.77 -13.13 29.88
C GLU A 831 24.33 -14.51 30.26
N HIS A 832 24.58 -14.73 31.56
CA HIS A 832 25.05 -16.02 32.09
C HIS A 832 23.96 -17.09 32.20
N THR A 833 22.74 -16.82 31.71
CA THR A 833 21.59 -17.71 31.77
C THR A 833 21.55 -18.61 30.53
N GLY A 834 21.52 -19.92 30.70
CA GLY A 834 21.35 -20.89 29.61
C GLY A 834 19.91 -21.41 29.48
N MET A 835 19.61 -22.07 28.36
CA MET A 835 18.29 -22.63 28.11
C MET A 835 17.96 -23.83 29.02
N GLY A 836 16.94 -23.66 29.88
CA GLY A 836 16.33 -24.73 30.67
C GLY A 836 15.26 -25.51 29.90
N ALA A 837 14.41 -26.26 30.62
CA ALA A 837 13.18 -26.80 30.04
C ALA A 837 12.13 -25.69 29.83
N PHE A 838 12.10 -24.72 30.75
CA PHE A 838 11.36 -23.48 30.61
C PHE A 838 12.36 -22.36 30.32
N PHE A 839 12.08 -21.56 29.28
CA PHE A 839 12.87 -20.38 28.94
C PHE A 839 11.92 -19.21 28.68
N GLN A 840 12.21 -18.06 29.30
CA GLN A 840 11.43 -16.84 29.15
C GLN A 840 12.35 -15.72 28.67
N ALA A 841 11.89 -14.93 27.70
CA ALA A 841 12.61 -13.78 27.22
C ALA A 841 12.91 -12.77 28.34
N PRO A 842 14.11 -12.15 28.32
CA PRO A 842 14.54 -11.27 29.38
C PRO A 842 13.78 -9.92 29.33
N SER A 843 13.71 -9.21 30.46
CA SER A 843 13.00 -7.93 30.54
C SER A 843 13.86 -6.77 30.04
N VAL A 844 13.47 -6.14 28.93
CA VAL A 844 14.14 -4.99 28.33
C VAL A 844 13.19 -3.80 28.30
N HIS A 845 13.63 -2.63 28.79
CA HIS A 845 12.85 -1.38 28.71
C HIS A 845 13.46 -0.45 27.67
N LEU A 846 12.63 0.05 26.76
CA LEU A 846 13.01 0.88 25.61
C LEU A 846 13.16 2.36 25.94
N GLY A 847 12.89 2.78 27.18
CA GLY A 847 13.01 4.17 27.62
C GLY A 847 11.74 5.01 27.43
N GLY A 848 10.70 4.43 26.83
CA GLY A 848 9.38 5.03 26.60
C GLY A 848 8.51 4.08 25.79
N ALA A 849 7.25 4.45 25.56
CA ALA A 849 6.34 3.66 24.73
C ALA A 849 6.93 3.43 23.32
N ALA A 850 6.65 2.26 22.75
CA ALA A 850 7.12 1.86 21.43
C ALA A 850 6.01 1.22 20.62
N VAL A 851 6.15 1.29 19.30
CA VAL A 851 5.32 0.57 18.34
C VAL A 851 6.16 -0.45 17.58
N ASN A 852 5.52 -1.41 16.93
CA ASN A 852 6.20 -2.45 16.13
C ASN A 852 7.27 -3.20 16.94
N ALA A 853 6.85 -3.80 18.05
CA ALA A 853 7.74 -4.54 18.94
C ALA A 853 7.79 -6.01 18.54
N GLU A 854 9.01 -6.50 18.27
CA GLU A 854 9.28 -7.85 17.83
C GLU A 854 10.25 -8.55 18.78
N VAL A 855 9.99 -9.83 19.04
CA VAL A 855 10.93 -10.73 19.73
C VAL A 855 11.12 -11.95 18.85
N LYS A 856 12.36 -12.17 18.41
CA LYS A 856 12.78 -13.32 17.62
C LYS A 856 13.63 -14.24 18.50
N MET A 857 13.33 -15.52 18.52
CA MET A 857 14.06 -16.52 19.30
C MET A 857 14.52 -17.65 18.42
N HIS A 858 15.83 -17.88 18.37
CA HIS A 858 16.44 -18.99 17.66
C HIS A 858 16.57 -20.19 18.59
N LEU A 859 15.86 -21.27 18.27
CA LEU A 859 15.85 -22.49 19.05
C LEU A 859 17.06 -23.37 18.68
N PRO A 860 17.86 -23.82 19.66
CA PRO A 860 18.94 -24.77 19.40
C PRO A 860 18.43 -26.08 18.78
N SER A 861 19.20 -26.64 17.84
CA SER A 861 18.83 -27.87 17.11
C SER A 861 18.79 -29.15 17.96
N ASP A 862 19.30 -29.10 19.19
CA ASP A 862 19.24 -30.21 20.17
C ASP A 862 17.99 -30.16 21.06
N ARG A 863 17.04 -29.26 20.78
CA ARG A 863 15.81 -29.07 21.55
C ARG A 863 14.57 -29.49 20.78
N TRP A 864 13.67 -30.15 21.50
CA TRP A 864 12.31 -30.46 21.09
C TRP A 864 11.36 -29.44 21.70
N LEU A 865 10.77 -28.59 20.87
CA LEU A 865 9.76 -27.61 21.29
C LEU A 865 8.48 -28.33 21.71
N LEU A 866 7.93 -27.99 22.88
CA LEU A 866 6.68 -28.55 23.39
C LEU A 866 5.56 -27.53 23.39
N TRP A 867 5.85 -26.31 23.83
CA TRP A 867 4.84 -25.26 23.94
C TRP A 867 5.47 -23.88 23.76
N VAL A 868 4.66 -22.93 23.30
CA VAL A 868 5.02 -21.52 23.12
C VAL A 868 3.87 -20.64 23.59
N ASP A 869 4.18 -19.48 24.14
CA ASP A 869 3.19 -18.47 24.53
C ASP A 869 3.89 -17.10 24.70
N GLY A 870 3.15 -16.00 24.64
CA GLY A 870 3.73 -14.67 24.76
C GLY A 870 2.84 -13.53 24.26
N SER A 871 2.70 -13.41 22.95
CA SER A 871 1.87 -12.39 22.29
C SER A 871 0.70 -13.02 21.53
N THR A 872 -0.33 -12.21 21.24
CA THR A 872 -1.48 -12.61 20.42
C THR A 872 -1.09 -12.91 18.97
N TRP A 873 -0.07 -12.24 18.43
CA TRP A 873 0.48 -12.49 17.10
C TRP A 873 1.87 -13.12 17.21
N GLY A 874 1.90 -14.46 17.33
CA GLY A 874 3.12 -15.23 17.49
C GLY A 874 3.00 -16.69 17.02
N PRO A 875 4.01 -17.53 17.26
CA PRO A 875 4.03 -18.93 16.84
C PRO A 875 2.89 -19.73 17.48
N ALA A 876 2.44 -20.75 16.76
CA ALA A 876 1.43 -21.69 17.16
C ALA A 876 1.91 -23.12 16.94
N VAL A 877 1.74 -23.98 17.95
CA VAL A 877 2.16 -25.39 17.89
C VAL A 877 0.95 -26.25 17.51
N LEU A 878 0.78 -26.54 16.21
CA LEU A 878 -0.39 -27.24 15.67
C LEU A 878 -0.43 -28.74 15.98
N PHE A 879 0.70 -29.31 16.41
CA PHE A 879 0.78 -30.72 16.78
C PHE A 879 -0.25 -31.14 17.84
N TRP A 880 -0.53 -30.30 18.85
CA TRP A 880 -1.44 -30.69 19.95
C TRP A 880 -2.92 -30.76 19.54
N PRO A 881 -3.49 -29.76 18.83
CA PRO A 881 -4.82 -29.91 18.21
C PRO A 881 -4.91 -31.13 17.29
N TYR A 882 -3.89 -31.35 16.45
CA TYR A 882 -3.83 -32.51 15.57
C TYR A 882 -3.83 -33.82 16.37
N LEU A 883 -3.01 -33.92 17.42
CA LEU A 883 -2.96 -35.09 18.29
C LEU A 883 -4.33 -35.38 18.93
N LEU A 884 -5.04 -34.34 19.40
CA LEU A 884 -6.38 -34.50 19.97
C LEU A 884 -7.36 -35.09 18.93
N LEU A 885 -7.31 -34.62 17.68
CA LEU A 885 -8.13 -35.16 16.59
C LEU A 885 -7.80 -36.63 16.27
N VAL A 886 -6.51 -36.99 16.23
CA VAL A 886 -6.08 -38.38 15.99
C VAL A 886 -6.48 -39.28 17.16
N LEU A 887 -6.38 -38.81 18.41
CA LEU A 887 -6.85 -39.54 19.60
C LEU A 887 -8.38 -39.72 19.60
N LEU A 888 -9.13 -38.71 19.16
CA LEU A 888 -10.57 -38.82 18.97
C LEU A 888 -10.90 -39.85 17.88
N ALA A 889 -10.17 -39.85 16.77
CA ALA A 889 -10.31 -40.86 15.72
C ALA A 889 -10.01 -42.27 16.25
N ALA A 890 -8.93 -42.46 17.01
CA ALA A 890 -8.58 -43.71 17.68
C ALA A 890 -9.70 -44.19 18.62
N PHE A 891 -10.30 -43.27 19.37
CA PHE A 891 -11.45 -43.55 20.23
C PHE A 891 -12.67 -44.00 19.41
N LEU A 892 -13.04 -43.27 18.36
CA LEU A 892 -14.18 -43.60 17.50
C LEU A 892 -13.98 -44.94 16.78
N LEU A 893 -12.77 -45.19 16.25
CA LEU A 893 -12.41 -46.46 15.63
C LEU A 893 -12.56 -47.61 16.63
N SER A 894 -12.13 -47.44 17.89
CA SER A 894 -12.27 -48.47 18.93
C SER A 894 -13.73 -48.84 19.26
N ARG A 895 -14.68 -47.93 19.01
CA ARG A 895 -16.12 -48.16 19.23
C ARG A 895 -16.82 -48.79 18.02
N SER A 896 -16.14 -48.88 16.89
CA SER A 896 -16.67 -49.57 15.71
C SER A 896 -16.79 -51.07 16.00
N THR A 897 -17.93 -51.66 15.61
CA THR A 897 -18.16 -53.12 15.71
C THR A 897 -17.22 -53.92 14.79
N TRP A 898 -16.54 -53.26 13.87
CA TRP A 898 -15.57 -53.84 12.92
C TRP A 898 -14.13 -53.56 13.34
N SER A 899 -13.89 -52.91 14.49
CA SER A 899 -12.54 -52.66 14.98
C SER A 899 -11.83 -53.97 15.34
N PRO A 900 -10.67 -54.29 14.75
CA PRO A 900 -9.87 -55.45 15.14
C PRO A 900 -9.04 -55.22 16.40
N LEU A 901 -8.86 -53.95 16.82
CA LEU A 901 -8.00 -53.57 17.94
C LEU A 901 -8.78 -52.90 19.08
N ARG A 902 -8.22 -52.96 20.29
CA ARG A 902 -8.73 -52.28 21.50
C ARG A 902 -8.22 -50.84 21.58
N LEU A 903 -8.91 -50.01 22.37
CA LEU A 903 -8.57 -48.60 22.55
C LEU A 903 -7.08 -48.32 22.88
N PRO A 904 -6.42 -49.01 23.84
CA PRO A 904 -5.01 -48.71 24.16
C PRO A 904 -4.06 -48.96 22.97
N VAL A 905 -4.39 -49.95 22.13
CA VAL A 905 -3.58 -50.27 20.94
C VAL A 905 -3.79 -49.23 19.85
N TRP A 906 -5.03 -48.77 19.65
CA TRP A 906 -5.31 -47.66 18.74
C TRP A 906 -4.65 -46.36 19.17
N VAL A 907 -4.65 -46.05 20.48
CA VAL A 907 -3.96 -44.88 21.03
C VAL A 907 -2.45 -44.99 20.83
N GLY A 908 -1.86 -46.16 21.10
CA GLY A 908 -0.43 -46.40 20.86
C GLY A 908 -0.06 -46.24 19.38
N LEU A 909 -0.88 -46.77 18.46
CA LEU A 909 -0.68 -46.59 17.01
C LEU A 909 -0.80 -45.12 16.60
N ALA A 910 -1.83 -44.43 17.07
CA ALA A 910 -2.07 -43.01 16.81
C ALA A 910 -0.84 -42.16 17.19
N LEU A 911 -0.29 -42.36 18.40
CA LEU A 911 0.82 -41.56 18.93
C LEU A 911 2.10 -41.64 18.10
N GLY A 912 2.43 -42.78 17.49
CA GLY A 912 3.63 -42.88 16.66
C GLY A 912 3.39 -42.67 15.17
N LEU A 913 2.17 -42.89 14.68
CA LEU A 913 1.81 -42.57 13.29
C LEU A 913 1.65 -41.06 13.05
N THR A 914 1.56 -40.22 14.09
CA THR A 914 1.51 -38.75 13.94
C THR A 914 2.74 -38.19 13.24
N GLN A 915 3.87 -38.90 13.27
CA GLN A 915 5.14 -38.51 12.63
C GLN A 915 5.16 -38.78 11.12
N THR A 916 4.10 -39.40 10.59
CA THR A 916 3.96 -39.69 9.16
C THR A 916 2.86 -38.85 8.55
N HIS A 917 2.96 -38.64 7.23
CA HIS A 917 1.89 -38.01 6.48
C HIS A 917 0.55 -38.74 6.71
N PHE A 918 -0.55 -38.00 6.89
CA PHE A 918 -1.84 -38.56 7.30
C PHE A 918 -2.35 -39.68 6.38
N ILE A 919 -2.01 -39.64 5.08
CA ILE A 919 -2.33 -40.69 4.11
C ILE A 919 -1.68 -42.03 4.50
N VAL A 920 -0.42 -42.01 4.95
CA VAL A 920 0.29 -43.23 5.38
C VAL A 920 -0.38 -43.80 6.63
N ALA A 921 -0.74 -42.94 7.58
CA ALA A 921 -1.50 -43.35 8.76
C ALA A 921 -2.86 -44.00 8.38
N LEU A 922 -3.60 -43.40 7.44
CA LEU A 922 -4.85 -43.96 6.92
C LEU A 922 -4.65 -45.29 6.20
N LEU A 923 -3.58 -45.46 5.44
CA LEU A 923 -3.26 -46.73 4.78
C LEU A 923 -3.00 -47.83 5.82
N VAL A 924 -2.25 -47.53 6.89
CA VAL A 924 -2.00 -48.47 7.99
C VAL A 924 -3.30 -48.81 8.74
N VAL A 925 -4.14 -47.82 9.06
CA VAL A 925 -5.45 -48.03 9.68
C VAL A 925 -6.35 -48.89 8.78
N GLY A 926 -6.43 -48.57 7.48
CA GLY A 926 -7.24 -49.28 6.51
C GLY A 926 -6.82 -50.73 6.31
N TRP A 927 -5.52 -51.04 6.44
CA TRP A 927 -5.02 -52.41 6.38
C TRP A 927 -5.61 -53.31 7.47
N PHE A 928 -5.72 -52.82 8.71
CA PHE A 928 -6.36 -53.56 9.80
C PHE A 928 -7.84 -53.90 9.49
N PHE A 929 -8.59 -52.93 8.94
CA PHE A 929 -9.98 -53.17 8.53
C PHE A 929 -10.09 -54.08 7.31
N ALA A 930 -9.15 -54.02 6.37
CA ALA A 930 -9.11 -54.91 5.22
C ALA A 930 -8.92 -56.38 5.64
N ILE A 931 -8.07 -56.63 6.65
CA ILE A 931 -7.89 -57.96 7.25
C ILE A 931 -9.15 -58.42 7.99
N GLU A 932 -9.75 -57.57 8.82
CA GLU A 932 -10.99 -57.95 9.53
C GLU A 932 -12.15 -58.19 8.56
N TYR A 933 -12.23 -57.42 7.47
CA TYR A 933 -13.17 -57.68 6.38
C TYR A 933 -12.94 -59.04 5.72
N ARG A 934 -11.67 -59.40 5.45
CA ARG A 934 -11.32 -60.72 4.92
C ARG A 934 -11.74 -61.86 5.86
N ARG A 935 -11.61 -61.66 7.17
CA ARG A 935 -12.04 -62.63 8.20
C ARG A 935 -13.55 -62.81 8.25
N ARG A 936 -14.31 -61.71 8.18
CA ARG A 936 -15.78 -61.73 8.26
C ARG A 936 -16.47 -62.17 6.97
N VAL A 937 -15.82 -61.97 5.81
CA VAL A 937 -16.36 -62.33 4.49
C VAL A 937 -15.44 -63.37 3.83
N PRO A 938 -15.50 -64.65 4.25
CA PRO A 938 -14.58 -65.67 3.76
C PRO A 938 -14.85 -66.07 2.30
N ASN A 939 -16.10 -65.97 1.84
CA ASN A 939 -16.53 -66.53 0.56
C ASN A 939 -16.69 -65.46 -0.53
N LEU A 940 -15.93 -65.61 -1.62
CA LEU A 940 -16.06 -64.87 -2.88
C LEU A 940 -15.91 -65.83 -4.08
N PRO A 941 -16.39 -65.44 -5.28
CA PRO A 941 -16.11 -66.18 -6.52
C PRO A 941 -14.59 -66.36 -6.73
N PRO A 942 -14.13 -67.46 -7.35
CA PRO A 942 -12.70 -67.80 -7.44
C PRO A 942 -11.79 -66.64 -7.91
N LEU A 943 -12.18 -65.96 -8.99
CA LEU A 943 -11.41 -64.83 -9.54
C LEU A 943 -11.32 -63.63 -8.58
N LEU A 944 -12.45 -63.24 -7.97
CA LEU A 944 -12.50 -62.13 -7.01
C LEU A 944 -11.80 -62.48 -5.70
N PHE A 945 -11.81 -63.76 -5.32
CA PHE A 945 -11.08 -64.26 -4.17
C PHE A 945 -9.57 -64.11 -4.41
N ASP A 946 -9.06 -64.62 -5.54
CA ASP A 946 -7.63 -64.57 -5.86
C ASP A 946 -7.14 -63.13 -6.08
N LEU A 947 -7.91 -62.27 -6.75
CA LEU A 947 -7.60 -60.84 -6.89
C LEU A 947 -7.52 -60.14 -5.53
N ARG A 948 -8.45 -60.45 -4.61
CA ARG A 948 -8.40 -59.93 -3.24
C ARG A 948 -7.15 -60.41 -2.50
N GLN A 949 -6.72 -61.66 -2.68
CA GLN A 949 -5.51 -62.18 -2.04
C GLN A 949 -4.26 -61.42 -2.52
N VAL A 950 -4.13 -61.19 -3.84
CA VAL A 950 -3.03 -60.36 -4.39
C VAL A 950 -3.08 -58.93 -3.83
N ALA A 951 -4.27 -58.32 -3.80
CA ALA A 951 -4.44 -56.97 -3.27
C ALA A 951 -4.09 -56.88 -1.77
N LEU A 952 -4.49 -57.85 -0.95
CA LEU A 952 -4.15 -57.90 0.47
C LEU A 952 -2.65 -58.11 0.71
N LEU A 953 -1.98 -58.90 -0.13
CA LEU A 953 -0.53 -59.07 -0.07
C LEU A 953 0.18 -57.74 -0.36
N GLY A 954 -0.19 -57.07 -1.46
CA GLY A 954 0.35 -55.75 -1.80
C GLY A 954 0.07 -54.70 -0.71
N TYR A 955 -1.15 -54.69 -0.16
CA TYR A 955 -1.50 -53.77 0.92
C TYR A 955 -0.72 -54.07 2.21
N THR A 956 -0.40 -55.33 2.49
CA THR A 956 0.46 -55.68 3.63
C THR A 956 1.88 -55.14 3.47
N VAL A 957 2.44 -55.17 2.26
CA VAL A 957 3.75 -54.54 1.98
C VAL A 957 3.69 -53.03 2.19
N ILE A 958 2.63 -52.37 1.71
CA ILE A 958 2.41 -50.93 1.91
C ILE A 958 2.31 -50.59 3.40
N ALA A 959 1.56 -51.37 4.19
CA ALA A 959 1.41 -51.15 5.62
C ALA A 959 2.74 -51.32 6.37
N LEU A 960 3.53 -52.35 6.02
CA LEU A 960 4.87 -52.57 6.60
C LEU A 960 5.83 -51.44 6.23
N ALA A 961 5.79 -50.94 4.99
CA ALA A 961 6.55 -49.77 4.57
C ALA A 961 6.12 -48.51 5.34
N GLY A 962 4.83 -48.36 5.63
CA GLY A 962 4.30 -47.29 6.49
C GLY A 962 4.83 -47.35 7.93
N PHE A 963 4.86 -48.53 8.54
CA PHE A 963 5.47 -48.72 9.87
C PHE A 963 6.98 -48.43 9.87
N TYR A 964 7.70 -48.90 8.85
CA TYR A 964 9.13 -48.60 8.70
C TYR A 964 9.36 -47.08 8.56
N SER A 965 8.57 -46.40 7.72
CA SER A 965 8.63 -44.96 7.54
C SER A 965 8.37 -44.22 8.86
N ALA A 966 7.36 -44.61 9.64
CA ALA A 966 7.07 -44.00 10.95
C ALA A 966 8.23 -44.16 11.94
N ILE A 967 8.85 -45.34 12.00
CA ILE A 967 10.01 -45.60 12.88
C ILE A 967 11.23 -44.81 12.40
N HIS A 968 11.49 -44.79 11.09
CA HIS A 968 12.61 -44.06 10.49
C HIS A 968 12.52 -42.56 10.78
N MET A 969 11.35 -41.95 10.50
CA MET A 969 11.11 -40.54 10.77
C MET A 969 11.21 -40.23 12.26
N GLY A 970 10.61 -41.05 13.12
CA GLY A 970 10.61 -40.80 14.56
C GLY A 970 11.96 -40.90 15.26
N LEU A 971 12.89 -41.72 14.77
CA LEU A 971 14.20 -41.92 15.41
C LEU A 971 15.32 -41.04 14.83
N LEU A 972 15.28 -40.76 13.51
CA LEU A 972 16.38 -40.11 12.81
C LEU A 972 16.11 -38.64 12.49
N VAL A 973 14.85 -38.23 12.37
CA VAL A 973 14.45 -36.85 12.04
C VAL A 973 14.02 -36.11 13.31
N GLN A 974 14.16 -34.79 13.32
CA GLN A 974 13.61 -33.95 14.39
C GLN A 974 12.07 -34.03 14.38
N PRO A 975 11.42 -34.06 15.55
CA PRO A 975 9.96 -34.09 15.61
C PRO A 975 9.39 -32.80 15.01
N ASP A 976 8.54 -32.96 14.00
CA ASP A 976 7.80 -31.84 13.42
C ASP A 976 6.62 -31.50 14.33
N MET A 977 6.73 -30.36 15.01
CA MET A 977 5.71 -29.83 15.90
C MET A 977 4.67 -28.98 15.15
N GLN A 978 4.78 -28.88 13.83
CA GLN A 978 3.91 -28.11 12.94
C GLN A 978 3.79 -26.68 13.46
N VAL A 979 4.94 -26.05 13.68
CA VAL A 979 5.00 -24.67 14.14
C VAL A 979 4.68 -23.77 12.97
N GLU A 980 3.61 -23.00 13.10
CA GLU A 980 3.18 -22.00 12.12
C GLU A 980 2.98 -20.64 12.81
N GLY A 981 2.92 -19.57 12.03
CA GLY A 981 2.81 -18.19 12.52
C GLY A 981 3.62 -17.22 11.66
N PRO A 982 3.52 -15.91 11.89
CA PRO A 982 4.26 -14.91 11.12
C PRO A 982 5.76 -15.18 11.19
N GLY A 983 6.39 -15.50 10.06
CA GLY A 983 7.84 -15.74 9.99
C GLY A 983 8.39 -16.80 10.95
N SER A 984 7.52 -17.67 11.49
CA SER A 984 7.89 -18.66 12.51
C SER A 984 8.02 -20.06 11.91
N SER A 985 9.01 -20.80 12.39
CA SER A 985 9.38 -22.15 11.99
C SER A 985 9.78 -22.96 13.23
N SER A 986 10.22 -24.21 13.04
CA SER A 986 10.67 -25.08 14.13
C SER A 986 11.93 -24.58 14.86
N ASP A 987 12.76 -23.80 14.17
CA ASP A 987 14.04 -23.27 14.63
C ASP A 987 13.99 -21.76 14.93
N THR A 988 13.06 -21.01 14.34
CA THR A 988 12.91 -19.57 14.56
C THR A 988 11.49 -19.26 15.02
N LEU A 989 11.36 -18.62 16.19
CA LEU A 989 10.07 -18.23 16.75
C LEU A 989 9.96 -16.70 16.79
N LEU A 990 8.90 -16.13 16.21
CA LEU A 990 8.71 -14.68 16.12
C LEU A 990 7.40 -14.26 16.79
N TRP A 991 7.51 -13.36 17.77
CA TRP A 991 6.36 -12.70 18.40
C TRP A 991 6.35 -11.24 18.01
N TYR A 992 5.22 -10.77 17.51
CA TYR A 992 4.96 -9.37 17.17
C TYR A 992 3.90 -8.79 18.11
N VAL A 993 4.09 -7.55 18.53
CA VAL A 993 3.12 -6.74 19.27
C VAL A 993 3.09 -5.35 18.63
N ASP A 994 1.89 -4.86 18.35
CA ASP A 994 1.67 -3.54 17.75
C ASP A 994 2.19 -2.40 18.64
N ARG A 995 1.98 -2.49 19.96
CA ARG A 995 2.34 -1.44 20.92
C ARG A 995 2.79 -2.00 22.27
N VAL A 996 3.77 -1.33 22.87
CA VAL A 996 4.23 -1.60 24.23
C VAL A 996 4.42 -0.33 25.04
N ASP A 997 4.04 -0.38 26.32
CA ASP A 997 4.25 0.69 27.29
C ASP A 997 5.65 0.60 27.93
N GLY A 998 6.68 0.70 27.10
CA GLY A 998 8.08 0.76 27.53
C GLY A 998 8.80 -0.58 27.63
N TYR A 999 8.14 -1.67 28.03
CA TYR A 999 8.76 -3.00 28.11
C TYR A 999 8.48 -3.84 26.88
N LEU A 1000 9.52 -4.45 26.30
CA LEU A 1000 9.35 -5.46 25.27
C LEU A 1000 8.55 -6.68 25.79
N PRO A 1001 7.78 -7.36 24.93
CA PRO A 1001 7.03 -8.53 25.33
C PRO A 1001 7.98 -9.63 25.80
N ARG A 1002 7.52 -10.47 26.73
CA ARG A 1002 8.34 -11.52 27.36
C ARG A 1002 7.79 -12.92 27.04
N PRO A 1003 7.84 -13.34 25.77
CA PRO A 1003 7.40 -14.68 25.40
C PRO A 1003 8.19 -15.75 26.14
N TRP A 1004 7.57 -16.92 26.27
CA TRP A 1004 8.20 -18.08 26.89
C TRP A 1004 7.96 -19.34 26.06
N ILE A 1005 8.89 -20.27 26.21
CA ILE A 1005 8.83 -21.58 25.58
C ILE A 1005 9.01 -22.68 26.62
N LEU A 1006 8.35 -23.80 26.37
CA LEU A 1006 8.61 -25.07 27.03
C LEU A 1006 9.26 -26.00 26.02
N SER A 1007 10.46 -26.49 26.32
CA SER A 1007 11.21 -27.42 25.48
C SER A 1007 11.82 -28.56 26.31
N ALA A 1008 12.16 -29.66 25.63
CA ALA A 1008 12.89 -30.77 26.21
C ALA A 1008 14.14 -31.08 25.37
N PRO A 1009 15.20 -31.66 25.95
CA PRO A 1009 16.31 -32.17 25.17
C PRO A 1009 15.84 -33.24 24.16
N LEU A 1010 16.39 -33.25 22.95
CA LEU A 1010 15.97 -34.16 21.86
C LEU A 1010 16.11 -35.65 22.22
N TRP A 1011 16.96 -36.02 23.18
CA TRP A 1011 17.07 -37.41 23.63
C TRP A 1011 15.79 -37.91 24.31
N VAL A 1012 15.00 -37.02 24.95
CA VAL A 1012 13.71 -37.39 25.58
C VAL A 1012 12.74 -37.91 24.52
N TRP A 1013 12.66 -37.20 23.40
CA TRP A 1013 11.89 -37.61 22.22
C TRP A 1013 12.39 -38.96 21.67
N ARG A 1014 13.70 -39.09 21.45
CA ARG A 1014 14.32 -40.32 20.90
C ARG A 1014 14.08 -41.53 21.78
N VAL A 1015 14.15 -41.40 23.10
CA VAL A 1015 13.80 -42.47 24.05
C VAL A 1015 12.32 -42.84 23.94
N GLY A 1016 11.43 -41.85 23.86
CA GLY A 1016 10.00 -42.07 23.64
C GLY A 1016 9.72 -42.88 22.36
N MET A 1017 10.32 -42.48 21.24
CA MET A 1017 10.18 -43.18 19.97
C MET A 1017 10.86 -44.56 19.94
N LEU A 1018 11.96 -44.73 20.67
CA LEU A 1018 12.57 -46.05 20.85
C LEU A 1018 11.63 -46.99 21.60
N LEU A 1019 11.04 -46.55 22.71
CA LEU A 1019 10.06 -47.32 23.46
C LEU A 1019 8.83 -47.66 22.61
N TRP A 1020 8.35 -46.70 21.81
CA TRP A 1020 7.25 -46.93 20.88
C TRP A 1020 7.61 -47.94 19.77
N SER A 1021 8.80 -47.85 19.17
CA SER A 1021 9.22 -48.78 18.11
C SER A 1021 9.39 -50.21 18.63
N LEU A 1022 9.91 -50.38 19.86
CA LEU A 1022 9.97 -51.67 20.55
C LEU A 1022 8.57 -52.23 20.83
N TRP A 1023 7.63 -51.35 21.24
CA TRP A 1023 6.22 -51.72 21.42
C TRP A 1023 5.58 -52.15 20.10
N VAL A 1024 5.77 -51.42 18.99
CA VAL A 1024 5.28 -51.81 17.67
C VAL A 1024 5.88 -53.14 17.25
N ALA A 1025 7.20 -53.34 17.38
CA ALA A 1025 7.86 -54.58 17.02
C ALA A 1025 7.28 -55.80 17.77
N TRP A 1026 7.00 -55.63 19.07
CA TRP A 1026 6.34 -56.66 19.90
C TRP A 1026 4.94 -57.00 19.38
N TYR A 1027 4.11 -55.99 19.08
CA TYR A 1027 2.73 -56.21 18.61
C TYR A 1027 2.66 -56.66 17.15
N LEU A 1028 3.61 -56.27 16.31
CA LEU A 1028 3.66 -56.55 14.87
C LEU A 1028 3.70 -58.07 14.61
N ILE A 1029 4.40 -58.84 15.45
CA ILE A 1029 4.43 -60.31 15.36
C ILE A 1029 3.00 -60.89 15.51
N GLY A 1030 2.25 -60.36 16.48
CA GLY A 1030 0.85 -60.75 16.70
C GLY A 1030 -0.05 -60.33 15.53
N TRP A 1031 0.15 -59.11 15.00
CA TRP A 1031 -0.63 -58.61 13.85
C TRP A 1031 -0.36 -59.39 12.57
N ILE A 1032 0.89 -59.74 12.28
CA ILE A 1032 1.26 -60.57 11.12
C ILE A 1032 0.66 -61.97 11.26
N ARG A 1033 0.68 -62.56 12.47
CA ARG A 1033 0.04 -63.87 12.71
C ARG A 1033 -1.48 -63.81 12.49
N MET A 1034 -2.13 -62.74 12.95
CA MET A 1034 -3.55 -62.48 12.69
C MET A 1034 -3.84 -62.30 11.19
N ALA A 1035 -3.03 -61.49 10.50
CA ALA A 1035 -3.15 -61.23 9.07
C ALA A 1035 -3.00 -62.53 8.26
N TYR A 1036 -1.98 -63.33 8.57
CA TYR A 1036 -1.75 -64.62 7.93
C TYR A 1036 -2.88 -65.61 8.20
N GLY A 1037 -3.40 -65.67 9.44
CA GLY A 1037 -4.56 -66.48 9.78
C GLY A 1037 -5.78 -66.14 8.91
N ALA A 1038 -6.12 -64.85 8.81
CA ALA A 1038 -7.22 -64.38 7.97
C ALA A 1038 -6.97 -64.61 6.47
N TYR A 1039 -5.71 -64.53 6.01
CA TYR A 1039 -5.31 -64.78 4.63
C TYR A 1039 -5.53 -66.24 4.23
N VAL A 1040 -5.17 -67.19 5.10
CA VAL A 1040 -5.24 -68.65 4.86
C VAL A 1040 -6.63 -69.24 5.08
N GLU A 1041 -7.49 -68.56 5.85
CA GLU A 1041 -8.83 -69.04 6.20
C GLU A 1041 -9.70 -69.30 4.95
N GLY A 1042 -9.96 -70.58 4.63
CA GLY A 1042 -10.72 -70.99 3.44
C GLY A 1042 -9.89 -71.26 2.17
N GLY A 1043 -8.56 -71.40 2.30
CA GLY A 1043 -7.63 -71.83 1.24
C GLY A 1043 -6.78 -70.69 0.65
N HIS A 1044 -5.57 -71.03 0.15
CA HIS A 1044 -4.61 -70.05 -0.38
C HIS A 1044 -5.04 -69.45 -1.73
N TRP A 1045 -5.45 -70.31 -2.68
CA TRP A 1045 -5.86 -69.94 -4.04
C TRP A 1045 -7.03 -70.81 -4.47
N ARG A 1046 -8.01 -70.26 -5.20
CA ARG A 1046 -9.16 -71.03 -5.71
C ARG A 1046 -8.97 -71.34 -7.19
N ARG A 1047 -8.93 -72.63 -7.55
CA ARG A 1047 -8.87 -73.04 -8.97
C ARG A 1047 -10.07 -72.47 -9.73
N LEU A 1048 -9.80 -71.75 -10.81
CA LEU A 1048 -10.79 -71.37 -11.83
C LEU A 1048 -11.36 -72.65 -12.47
N GLN A 1049 -12.44 -73.20 -11.92
CA GLN A 1049 -13.15 -74.29 -12.57
C GLN A 1049 -13.81 -73.74 -13.83
N ARG A 1050 -13.40 -74.24 -15.01
CA ARG A 1050 -14.17 -74.06 -16.25
C ARG A 1050 -15.55 -74.68 -16.03
N PRO A 1051 -16.64 -74.03 -16.46
CA PRO A 1051 -17.98 -74.58 -16.28
C PRO A 1051 -18.05 -75.92 -17.00
N THR A 1052 -18.22 -77.00 -16.24
CA THR A 1052 -18.47 -78.32 -16.78
C THR A 1052 -19.85 -78.31 -17.45
N LYS A 1053 -19.88 -78.56 -18.77
CA LYS A 1053 -21.11 -78.81 -19.52
C LYS A 1053 -21.89 -79.94 -18.81
N PRO A 1054 -23.21 -79.81 -18.56
CA PRO A 1054 -23.97 -80.88 -17.96
C PRO A 1054 -23.96 -82.11 -18.86
N ARG A 1055 -23.65 -83.26 -18.26
CA ARG A 1055 -23.63 -84.58 -18.92
C ARG A 1055 -25.09 -85.01 -19.19
N PRO A 1056 -25.47 -85.36 -20.43
CA PRO A 1056 -26.83 -85.83 -20.70
C PRO A 1056 -27.09 -87.18 -20.04
N VAL A 1057 -28.26 -87.30 -19.40
CA VAL A 1057 -28.83 -88.55 -18.91
C VAL A 1057 -29.46 -89.28 -20.11
N ALA A 1058 -29.04 -90.52 -20.36
CA ALA A 1058 -29.68 -91.50 -21.25
C ALA A 1058 -29.28 -92.89 -20.73
N GLY A 1059 -30.14 -93.88 -20.54
CA GLY A 1059 -31.59 -94.00 -20.66
C GLY A 1059 -32.00 -95.31 -19.95
N GLU A 1060 -33.25 -95.37 -19.53
CA GLU A 1060 -33.87 -96.54 -18.86
C GLU A 1060 -33.82 -97.79 -19.76
N GLY A 1061 -33.44 -98.93 -19.18
CA GLY A 1061 -33.66 -100.25 -19.77
C GLY A 1061 -35.09 -100.72 -19.53
N PRO A 1062 -35.68 -101.53 -20.43
CA PRO A 1062 -37.08 -101.94 -20.35
C PRO A 1062 -37.30 -102.97 -19.22
N PRO A 1063 -38.51 -103.02 -18.65
CA PRO A 1063 -38.84 -103.93 -17.54
C PRO A 1063 -39.02 -105.38 -18.03
N PRO A 1064 -38.68 -106.40 -17.22
CA PRO A 1064 -39.05 -107.77 -17.49
C PRO A 1064 -40.52 -108.04 -17.09
N ALA A 1065 -41.17 -108.93 -17.81
CA ALA A 1065 -42.51 -109.45 -17.57
C ALA A 1065 -42.45 -110.94 -17.16
N PRO A 1066 -43.58 -111.52 -16.73
CA PRO A 1066 -44.33 -111.27 -15.51
C PRO A 1066 -43.85 -112.12 -14.31
#